data_AF-A0A8C2FUS8-F1
#
_entry.id   AF-A0A8C2FUS8-F1
#
_cell.length_a   1.000
_cell.length_b   1.000
_cell.length_c   1.000
_cell.angle_alpha   90.00
_cell.angle_beta   90.00
_cell.angle_gamma   90.00
#
_symmetry.space_group_name_H-M   'P 1'
#
loop_
_entity.id
_entity.type
_entity.pdbx_description
1 polymer ?
#
loop_
_entity_poly.entity_id
_entity_poly.type
_entity_poly.pdbx_seq_one_letter_code
_entity_poly.pdbx_strand_id
1 'polypeptide(L)'
;MVGGSERHELIEDERRRVSEHLQMGTEMMVYQQRAERLTVQVIMESMQVALIRSDDSRIVRLLDIFEFKEVRQWETCKDFQRFNESRGKLQDSKTCFTIFYGSEFILKSLSLKADSVEDAEKWLTGLELLRQETLAAHTPEIIESWLRKQMYSVDQSKKNSITLKELKSLLPQMNFAVPGGRFLEDRFVDVEAKDYSLDIQQFHKFYNFLIFENQKMVSVQFISNTDSPESSVVPLYDFQNFLLYRQKEAKNLNQIQELMTIFIDDTMRKTNYPVLTVGEFLSFLFSKENSIWNEKFSEICPLDMNNPLSHYWINSSHNTYLTGDQLRSDSSTEAYVRCLRLGCRCIELDCWNGPEEPVIYHGRTMTSKIKFKDVVKAINDHAFATSEYPVVLSIEEHCDIKQQKMMAQMLRDVFQDKLLTEPLEPEADDLPSPNQLKGKIIIKVGKKSNLSAHVAELNLVGKTAEVLQLFYRHDCVISDNKLYYSEEKLEEDYPELHLSEPWFHGELAEGRITAEKLLHDFCKGRDGKDGTFLVRESKAFIRNYSISLWTSGRIQHYKIFCSSENGQWSFYLTIKQRFPSMCALIKYYTQNLITYDRLNLRLNGFLPRLNFVPSHQIGWFYSNLSQAEAEDYLLRIPRDGAFLIRQREEPNHFTLSIRFLRDVEHYLIYQNNSKYVLADAYEFGSLEDLVSCFRDKVFYGKTKLRYPVTPQLVDRFCMVREVAKDNPLGDQCKGVVDISKCTVGKIVLPLTFHFIYYSILHFYDLSENYNYKEVRSIPDNMVPKEGNESTVEKSDSILEYNRKALTRVYPCSGRVDSSNFDPCPSWRLGCQMVALNFQTADKFMQLNSALFSLNGGTGYVLKPEWMRDPTKKKPAKQTIRIRVMAARHLPSPDHIVSPFVQVELWPYTGGQADDYKDNGLNPVWLGQMNPPKCFKVDEPDLAFLRFVVFEEDTFSDAKFLAQATFPIRGIRQGYRSVPLKNRFSENLELSSLLVHVQQVEVKRANKKSFESFLFETYSQTVYSD
;
A
#
# COMPACT_ATOMS: atom_id res chain seq x y z
N MET A 1 45.98 22.91 -3.88
CA MET A 1 45.35 21.76 -4.56
C MET A 1 45.86 20.39 -4.08
N VAL A 2 46.83 20.30 -3.15
CA VAL A 2 47.35 18.99 -2.67
C VAL A 2 46.48 18.35 -1.57
N GLY A 3 45.89 19.14 -0.66
CA GLY A 3 45.07 18.60 0.45
C GLY A 3 43.66 18.09 0.09
N GLY A 4 43.24 18.18 -1.18
CA GLY A 4 41.97 17.61 -1.65
C GLY A 4 42.07 16.15 -2.09
N SER A 5 43.24 15.76 -2.63
CA SER A 5 43.51 14.40 -3.12
C SER A 5 43.73 13.42 -1.96
N GLU A 6 44.55 13.81 -0.97
CA GLU A 6 44.80 12.98 0.21
C GLU A 6 43.53 12.73 1.03
N ARG A 7 42.65 13.74 1.13
CA ARG A 7 41.37 13.60 1.84
C ARG A 7 40.39 12.68 1.12
N HIS A 8 40.41 12.65 -0.22
CA HIS A 8 39.59 11.76 -1.03
C HIS A 8 40.09 10.31 -0.92
N GLU A 9 41.40 10.10 -1.01
CA GLU A 9 42.03 8.78 -0.85
C GLU A 9 41.79 8.17 0.54
N LEU A 10 41.85 8.99 1.60
CA LEU A 10 41.54 8.54 2.96
C LEU A 10 40.08 8.09 3.12
N ILE A 11 39.14 8.80 2.50
CA ILE A 11 37.70 8.45 2.53
C ILE A 11 37.45 7.15 1.75
N GLU A 12 38.10 6.97 0.59
CA GLU A 12 37.98 5.74 -0.19
C GLU A 12 38.58 4.54 0.50
N ASP A 13 39.72 4.68 1.19
CA ASP A 13 40.33 3.59 1.95
C ASP A 13 39.49 3.20 3.17
N GLU A 14 38.92 4.18 3.89
CA GLU A 14 37.98 3.93 4.97
C GLU A 14 36.73 3.20 4.48
N ARG A 15 36.16 3.67 3.37
CA ARG A 15 34.98 3.05 2.72
C ARG A 15 35.26 1.60 2.33
N ARG A 16 36.42 1.31 1.72
CA ARG A 16 36.83 -0.05 1.37
C ARG A 16 36.92 -0.96 2.61
N ARG A 17 37.57 -0.49 3.68
CA ARG A 17 37.71 -1.26 4.93
C ARG A 17 36.36 -1.58 5.56
N VAL A 18 35.42 -0.63 5.54
CA VAL A 18 34.06 -0.84 6.05
C VAL A 18 33.31 -1.87 5.20
N SER A 19 33.36 -1.76 3.86
CA SER A 19 32.74 -2.74 2.97
C SER A 19 33.30 -4.16 3.15
N GLU A 20 34.62 -4.30 3.27
CA GLU A 20 35.28 -5.59 3.55
C GLU A 20 34.82 -6.18 4.89
N HIS A 21 34.67 -5.36 5.94
CA HIS A 21 34.16 -5.80 7.24
C HIS A 21 32.72 -6.32 7.15
N LEU A 22 31.83 -5.59 6.46
CA LEU A 22 30.45 -5.99 6.25
C LEU A 22 30.35 -7.29 5.41
N GLN A 23 31.25 -7.45 4.44
CA GLN A 23 31.34 -8.65 3.60
C GLN A 23 31.92 -9.86 4.34
N MET A 24 32.84 -9.69 5.29
CA MET A 24 33.30 -10.79 6.15
C MET A 24 32.20 -11.29 7.08
N GLY A 25 31.32 -10.38 7.51
CA GLY A 25 30.21 -10.65 8.41
C GLY A 25 30.57 -10.54 9.88
N THR A 26 29.55 -10.32 10.70
CA THR A 26 29.67 -10.10 12.15
C THR A 26 28.59 -10.86 12.88
N GLU A 27 28.95 -11.61 13.93
CA GLU A 27 27.96 -12.24 14.80
C GLU A 27 27.26 -11.19 15.66
N MET A 28 25.93 -11.16 15.56
CA MET A 28 25.08 -10.22 16.28
C MET A 28 23.90 -10.94 16.93
N MET A 29 23.33 -10.30 17.95
CA MET A 29 22.01 -10.69 18.44
C MET A 29 20.94 -10.02 17.58
N VAL A 30 20.10 -10.84 16.96
CA VAL A 30 19.02 -10.42 16.07
C VAL A 30 17.69 -10.54 16.81
N TYR A 31 16.97 -9.43 16.90
CA TYR A 31 15.68 -9.34 17.58
C TYR A 31 14.54 -9.34 16.56
N GLN A 32 13.79 -10.44 16.53
CA GLN A 32 12.56 -10.58 15.73
C GLN A 32 11.41 -11.04 16.66
N GLN A 33 10.73 -12.15 16.34
CA GLN A 33 9.79 -12.80 17.28
C GLN A 33 10.51 -13.38 18.51
N ARG A 34 11.77 -13.78 18.32
CA ARG A 34 12.69 -14.25 19.36
C ARG A 34 14.06 -13.61 19.13
N ALA A 35 14.86 -13.53 20.19
CA ALA A 35 16.25 -13.12 20.09
C ALA A 35 17.11 -14.35 19.74
N GLU A 36 17.80 -14.31 18.60
CA GLU A 36 18.70 -15.37 18.12
C GLU A 36 20.07 -14.77 17.79
N ARG A 37 21.15 -15.53 17.98
CA ARG A 37 22.51 -15.12 17.61
C ARG A 37 22.78 -15.60 16.18
N LEU A 38 23.05 -14.68 15.26
CA LEU A 38 23.27 -14.98 13.84
C LEU A 38 24.46 -14.19 13.31
N THR A 39 25.14 -14.73 12.30
CA THR A 39 26.12 -13.98 11.51
C THR A 39 25.36 -13.11 10.52
N VAL A 40 25.56 -11.80 10.61
CA VAL A 40 25.03 -10.81 9.67
C VAL A 40 26.13 -10.51 8.66
N GLN A 41 25.85 -10.62 7.36
CA GLN A 41 26.84 -10.45 6.29
C GLN A 41 26.23 -9.68 5.11
N VAL A 42 27.01 -8.85 4.43
CA VAL A 42 26.60 -8.23 3.17
C VAL A 42 27.14 -9.03 1.98
N ILE A 43 26.25 -9.38 1.06
CA ILE A 43 26.58 -9.95 -0.25
C ILE A 43 26.69 -8.77 -1.22
N MET A 44 27.91 -8.28 -1.43
CA MET A 44 28.18 -7.04 -2.18
C MET A 44 27.66 -7.09 -3.62
N GLU A 45 27.84 -8.21 -4.29
CA GLU A 45 27.46 -8.39 -5.71
C GLU A 45 25.94 -8.40 -5.95
N SER A 46 25.13 -8.75 -4.95
CA SER A 46 23.66 -8.68 -5.03
C SER A 46 23.07 -7.54 -4.19
N MET A 47 23.91 -6.78 -3.48
CA MET A 47 23.52 -5.74 -2.53
C MET A 47 22.46 -6.22 -1.51
N GLN A 48 22.70 -7.38 -0.90
CA GLN A 48 21.80 -7.98 0.10
C GLN A 48 22.46 -8.17 1.46
N VAL A 49 21.70 -7.96 2.53
CA VAL A 49 22.08 -8.36 3.89
C VAL A 49 21.56 -9.78 4.15
N ALA A 50 22.47 -10.71 4.40
CA ALA A 50 22.19 -12.09 4.76
C ALA A 50 22.27 -12.29 6.28
N LEU A 51 21.27 -12.98 6.84
CA LEU A 51 21.29 -13.50 8.20
C LEU A 51 21.58 -15.01 8.13
N ILE A 52 22.71 -15.43 8.68
CA ILE A 52 23.24 -16.78 8.54
C ILE A 52 23.33 -17.43 9.91
N ARG A 53 22.91 -18.68 10.01
CA ARG A 53 23.05 -19.45 11.24
C ARG A 53 24.43 -20.13 11.31
N SER A 54 25.12 -19.98 12.44
CA SER A 54 26.50 -20.42 12.61
C SER A 54 26.68 -21.96 12.66
N ASP A 55 25.63 -22.73 12.98
CA ASP A 55 25.70 -24.19 13.14
C ASP A 55 25.67 -24.95 11.80
N ASP A 56 24.88 -24.49 10.83
CA ASP A 56 24.65 -25.15 9.55
C ASP A 56 24.98 -24.27 8.33
N SER A 57 25.45 -23.03 8.55
CA SER A 57 25.73 -22.04 7.49
C SER A 57 24.53 -21.79 6.57
N ARG A 58 23.31 -22.00 7.09
CA ARG A 58 22.08 -21.76 6.35
C ARG A 58 21.70 -20.29 6.44
N ILE A 59 21.35 -19.72 5.30
CA ILE A 59 20.76 -18.38 5.21
C ILE A 59 19.33 -18.46 5.76
N VAL A 60 19.09 -17.80 6.87
CA VAL A 60 17.78 -17.66 7.51
C VAL A 60 16.94 -16.63 6.77
N ARG A 61 17.57 -15.54 6.31
CA ARG A 61 16.89 -14.44 5.64
C ARG A 61 17.84 -13.64 4.77
N LEU A 62 17.36 -13.18 3.62
CA LEU A 62 17.98 -12.15 2.80
C LEU A 62 17.12 -10.89 2.85
N LEU A 63 17.78 -9.73 2.93
CA LEU A 63 17.16 -8.42 2.87
C LEU A 63 17.82 -7.63 1.76
N ASP A 64 17.02 -7.08 0.86
CA ASP A 64 17.52 -6.25 -0.24
C ASP A 64 17.79 -4.83 0.25
N ILE A 65 19.00 -4.33 0.03
CA ILE A 65 19.38 -2.96 0.43
C ILE A 65 18.56 -1.92 -0.34
N PHE A 66 18.04 -2.25 -1.54
CA PHE A 66 17.11 -1.40 -2.27
C PHE A 66 15.84 -1.08 -1.47
N GLU A 67 15.40 -1.98 -0.58
CA GLU A 67 14.22 -1.77 0.27
C GLU A 67 14.53 -0.92 1.51
N PHE A 68 15.80 -0.62 1.81
CA PHE A 68 16.17 0.08 3.04
C PHE A 68 15.79 1.55 2.95
N LYS A 69 15.06 2.02 3.97
CA LYS A 69 14.65 3.43 4.09
C LYS A 69 15.54 4.18 5.06
N GLU A 70 15.97 3.51 6.12
CA GLU A 70 16.81 4.12 7.15
C GLU A 70 17.48 3.04 8.01
N VAL A 71 18.67 3.38 8.48
CA VAL A 71 19.39 2.61 9.51
C VAL A 71 19.60 3.56 10.68
N ARG A 72 19.08 3.20 11.85
CA ARG A 72 19.07 4.08 13.03
C ARG A 72 19.81 3.44 14.20
N GLN A 73 20.72 4.19 14.82
CA GLN A 73 21.23 3.83 16.14
C GLN A 73 20.07 3.81 17.13
N TRP A 74 20.13 2.88 18.07
CA TRP A 74 19.06 2.68 19.03
C TRP A 74 18.96 3.83 20.05
N GLU A 75 17.76 4.41 20.17
CA GLU A 75 17.35 5.15 21.35
C GLU A 75 15.95 4.76 21.88
N THR A 76 15.00 4.32 21.02
CA THR A 76 13.56 4.19 21.41
C THR A 76 12.70 3.17 20.61
N CYS A 77 13.21 2.09 20.01
CA CYS A 77 12.38 1.15 19.22
C CYS A 77 11.54 0.15 20.08
N LYS A 78 10.35 -0.25 19.64
CA LYS A 78 9.46 -1.14 20.43
C LYS A 78 10.00 -2.56 20.62
N ASP A 79 10.81 -3.05 19.69
CA ASP A 79 11.27 -4.44 19.69
C ASP A 79 12.15 -4.75 20.89
N PHE A 80 13.16 -3.93 21.19
CA PHE A 80 14.03 -4.19 22.33
C PHE A 80 13.34 -3.91 23.68
N GLN A 81 12.33 -3.02 23.73
CA GLN A 81 11.51 -2.84 24.95
C GLN A 81 10.81 -4.15 25.34
N ARG A 82 10.20 -4.84 24.38
CA ARG A 82 9.55 -6.15 24.60
C ARG A 82 10.52 -7.19 25.18
N PHE A 83 11.77 -7.20 24.72
CA PHE A 83 12.78 -8.15 25.21
C PHE A 83 13.45 -7.71 26.53
N ASN A 84 13.52 -6.41 26.82
CA ASN A 84 14.15 -5.88 28.03
C ASN A 84 13.30 -6.08 29.29
N GLU A 85 11.96 -5.98 29.19
CA GLU A 85 11.04 -6.26 30.32
C GLU A 85 11.24 -7.69 30.89
N SER A 86 11.73 -8.62 30.07
CA SER A 86 11.96 -10.01 30.48
C SER A 86 13.33 -10.31 31.14
N ARG A 87 14.32 -9.40 31.07
CA ARG A 87 15.73 -9.72 31.44
C ARG A 87 16.50 -8.73 32.32
N GLY A 88 15.92 -7.61 32.75
CA GLY A 88 16.44 -6.80 33.87
C GLY A 88 17.83 -6.17 33.73
N LYS A 89 18.51 -6.25 32.58
CA LYS A 89 19.76 -5.52 32.30
C LYS A 89 19.51 -4.44 31.24
N LEU A 90 19.76 -3.18 31.59
CA LEU A 90 19.84 -2.09 30.60
C LEU A 90 20.96 -2.43 29.61
N GLN A 91 20.62 -2.50 28.33
CA GLN A 91 21.59 -2.66 27.26
C GLN A 91 22.27 -1.32 26.97
N ASP A 92 23.53 -1.33 26.57
CA ASP A 92 24.20 -0.14 26.05
C ASP A 92 23.55 0.25 24.72
N SER A 93 22.97 1.44 24.66
CA SER A 93 22.27 1.92 23.47
C SER A 93 23.17 2.00 22.26
N LYS A 94 24.48 2.17 22.46
CA LYS A 94 25.44 2.39 21.38
C LYS A 94 25.80 1.13 20.61
N THR A 95 25.58 -0.06 21.18
CA THR A 95 25.82 -1.35 20.50
C THR A 95 24.62 -1.86 19.71
N CYS A 96 23.49 -1.15 19.77
CA CYS A 96 22.24 -1.55 19.14
C CYS A 96 21.86 -0.60 18.00
N PHE A 97 21.28 -1.16 16.95
CA PHE A 97 20.72 -0.40 15.84
C PHE A 97 19.56 -1.15 15.18
N THR A 98 18.76 -0.44 14.38
CA THR A 98 17.62 -0.99 13.67
C THR A 98 17.66 -0.58 12.21
N ILE A 99 17.45 -1.56 11.33
CA ILE A 99 17.24 -1.36 9.89
C ILE A 99 15.74 -1.28 9.65
N PHE A 100 15.26 -0.19 9.05
CA PHE A 100 13.89 -0.05 8.60
C PHE A 100 13.83 -0.17 7.08
N TYR A 101 12.98 -1.06 6.61
CA TYR A 101 12.90 -1.44 5.20
C TYR A 101 11.47 -1.79 4.78
N GLY A 102 11.26 -1.86 3.47
CA GLY A 102 9.99 -2.18 2.84
C GLY A 102 9.44 -1.01 2.04
N SER A 103 8.30 -1.22 1.40
CA SER A 103 7.74 -0.31 0.41
C SER A 103 6.35 0.24 0.77
N GLU A 104 5.91 0.04 2.01
CA GLU A 104 4.63 0.54 2.54
C GLU A 104 4.81 1.77 3.44
N PHE A 105 3.70 2.32 3.93
CA PHE A 105 3.74 3.38 4.95
C PHE A 105 4.27 2.84 6.28
N ILE A 106 3.76 1.70 6.74
CA ILE A 106 4.27 1.00 7.93
C ILE A 106 5.49 0.17 7.51
N LEU A 107 6.67 0.62 7.93
CA LEU A 107 7.92 -0.08 7.60
C LEU A 107 8.10 -1.33 8.46
N LYS A 108 8.80 -2.32 7.90
CA LYS A 108 9.33 -3.46 8.64
C LYS A 108 10.61 -3.03 9.34
N SER A 109 10.88 -3.61 10.52
CA SER A 109 12.11 -3.39 11.26
C SER A 109 12.94 -4.68 11.36
N LEU A 110 14.26 -4.55 11.38
CA LEU A 110 15.20 -5.59 11.83
C LEU A 110 16.11 -4.96 12.89
N SER A 111 15.94 -5.40 14.12
CA SER A 111 16.64 -4.88 15.28
C SER A 111 17.86 -5.75 15.60
N LEU A 112 19.03 -5.13 15.73
CA LEU A 112 20.34 -5.79 15.82
C LEU A 112 21.15 -5.26 17.01
N LYS A 113 21.94 -6.13 17.62
CA LYS A 113 22.92 -5.77 18.64
C LYS A 113 24.26 -6.43 18.36
N ALA A 114 25.28 -5.60 18.19
CA ALA A 114 26.67 -6.01 18.09
C ALA A 114 27.29 -6.24 19.49
N ASP A 115 28.44 -6.90 19.53
CA ASP A 115 29.18 -7.10 20.78
C ASP A 115 29.99 -5.86 21.20
N SER A 116 30.38 -5.04 20.24
CA SER A 116 31.16 -3.82 20.46
C SER A 116 30.48 -2.60 19.84
N VAL A 117 30.79 -1.41 20.38
CA VAL A 117 30.33 -0.14 19.81
C VAL A 117 30.97 0.10 18.44
N GLU A 118 32.23 -0.30 18.27
CA GLU A 118 32.97 -0.18 17.03
C GLU A 118 32.29 -0.96 15.88
N ASP A 119 31.86 -2.20 16.13
CA ASP A 119 31.15 -2.98 15.11
C ASP A 119 29.79 -2.34 14.79
N ALA A 120 29.05 -1.88 15.80
CA ALA A 120 27.77 -1.19 15.57
C ALA A 120 27.95 0.09 14.71
N GLU A 121 28.98 0.89 14.97
CA GLU A 121 29.30 2.10 14.21
C GLU A 121 29.73 1.80 12.77
N LYS A 122 30.55 0.75 12.56
CA LYS A 122 30.92 0.28 11.21
C LYS A 122 29.70 -0.19 10.42
N TRP A 123 28.79 -0.94 11.04
CA TRP A 123 27.56 -1.40 10.40
C TRP A 123 26.59 -0.28 10.09
N LEU A 124 26.39 0.67 11.01
CA LEU A 124 25.57 1.87 10.78
C LEU A 124 26.09 2.66 9.58
N THR A 125 27.39 2.96 9.57
CA THR A 125 28.03 3.76 8.51
C THR A 125 28.06 2.99 7.19
N GLY A 126 28.46 1.72 7.23
CA GLY A 126 28.57 0.88 6.05
C GLY A 126 27.23 0.64 5.36
N LEU A 127 26.17 0.33 6.11
CA LEU A 127 24.84 0.13 5.52
C LEU A 127 24.27 1.43 4.92
N GLU A 128 24.52 2.58 5.54
CA GLU A 128 24.09 3.87 4.97
C GLU A 128 24.86 4.21 3.69
N LEU A 129 26.16 3.95 3.64
CA LEU A 129 26.96 4.10 2.42
C LEU A 129 26.45 3.19 1.30
N LEU A 130 26.24 1.90 1.58
CA LEU A 130 25.72 0.95 0.60
C LEU A 130 24.32 1.34 0.13
N ARG A 131 23.45 1.85 1.01
CA ARG A 131 22.13 2.36 0.64
C ARG A 131 22.22 3.53 -0.32
N GLN A 132 23.14 4.47 -0.10
CA GLN A 132 23.38 5.61 -1.00
C GLN A 132 23.93 5.13 -2.36
N GLU A 133 24.85 4.17 -2.35
CA GLU A 133 25.37 3.54 -3.56
C GLU A 133 24.27 2.84 -4.37
N THR A 134 23.40 2.06 -3.72
CA THR A 134 22.26 1.40 -4.39
C THR A 134 21.32 2.41 -5.05
N LEU A 135 21.09 3.57 -4.42
CA LEU A 135 20.25 4.63 -5.01
C LEU A 135 20.93 5.34 -6.19
N ALA A 136 22.26 5.54 -6.11
CA ALA A 136 23.05 6.19 -7.14
C ALA A 136 23.34 5.26 -8.35
N ALA A 137 23.47 3.95 -8.13
CA ALA A 137 23.89 2.93 -9.10
C ALA A 137 23.27 3.07 -10.49
N HIS A 138 24.07 2.96 -11.53
CA HIS A 138 23.59 3.08 -12.91
C HIS A 138 22.73 1.90 -13.33
N THR A 139 21.84 2.10 -14.30
CA THR A 139 20.90 1.04 -14.74
C THR A 139 21.58 -0.31 -15.03
N PRO A 140 22.74 -0.39 -15.73
CA PRO A 140 23.43 -1.67 -15.94
C PRO A 140 23.88 -2.38 -14.66
N GLU A 141 24.33 -1.63 -13.64
CA GLU A 141 24.74 -2.19 -12.34
C GLU A 141 23.53 -2.74 -11.58
N ILE A 142 22.38 -2.05 -11.66
CA ILE A 142 21.12 -2.53 -11.08
C ILE A 142 20.67 -3.82 -11.78
N ILE A 143 20.78 -3.91 -13.11
CA ILE A 143 20.48 -5.13 -13.87
C ILE A 143 21.38 -6.28 -13.41
N GLU A 144 22.68 -6.05 -13.29
CA GLU A 144 23.62 -7.09 -12.83
C GLU A 144 23.28 -7.60 -11.43
N SER A 145 23.06 -6.69 -10.47
CA SER A 145 22.65 -7.04 -9.11
C SER A 145 21.32 -7.80 -9.10
N TRP A 146 20.34 -7.37 -9.90
CA TRP A 146 19.06 -8.04 -10.05
C TRP A 146 19.20 -9.45 -10.62
N LEU A 147 20.03 -9.66 -11.64
CA LEU A 147 20.29 -10.98 -12.22
C LEU A 147 20.96 -11.92 -11.22
N ARG A 148 21.88 -11.41 -10.39
CA ARG A 148 22.48 -12.20 -9.30
C ARG A 148 21.44 -12.61 -8.27
N LYS A 149 20.53 -11.70 -7.88
CA LYS A 149 19.39 -12.02 -7.01
C LYS A 149 18.49 -13.12 -7.61
N GLN A 150 18.20 -13.05 -8.91
CA GLN A 150 17.43 -14.09 -9.61
C GLN A 150 18.16 -15.43 -9.69
N MET A 151 19.49 -15.42 -9.89
CA MET A 151 20.28 -16.64 -9.88
C MET A 151 20.29 -17.31 -8.50
N TYR A 152 20.54 -16.53 -7.44
CA TYR A 152 20.62 -17.04 -6.07
C TYR A 152 19.28 -17.54 -5.51
N SER A 153 18.15 -17.07 -6.06
CA SER A 153 16.83 -17.56 -5.65
C SER A 153 16.55 -19.00 -6.08
N VAL A 154 17.22 -19.47 -7.14
CA VAL A 154 17.01 -20.81 -7.70
C VAL A 154 18.25 -21.73 -7.66
N ASP A 155 19.46 -21.20 -7.46
CA ASP A 155 20.68 -22.02 -7.35
C ASP A 155 20.71 -22.82 -6.04
N GLN A 156 20.10 -24.00 -6.08
CA GLN A 156 20.07 -24.93 -4.94
C GLN A 156 21.45 -25.54 -4.67
N SER A 157 22.32 -25.52 -5.68
CA SER A 157 23.63 -26.19 -5.65
C SER A 157 24.75 -25.32 -5.10
N LYS A 158 24.51 -23.99 -4.94
CA LYS A 158 25.50 -22.97 -4.58
C LYS A 158 26.74 -23.01 -5.48
N LYS A 159 26.56 -23.38 -6.76
CA LYS A 159 27.65 -23.45 -7.75
C LYS A 159 27.81 -22.14 -8.53
N ASN A 160 26.99 -21.14 -8.25
CA ASN A 160 26.88 -19.89 -9.00
C ASN A 160 26.54 -20.16 -10.48
N SER A 161 25.61 -21.08 -10.71
CA SER A 161 25.14 -21.48 -12.03
C SER A 161 23.66 -21.84 -12.03
N ILE A 162 22.96 -21.60 -13.14
CA ILE A 162 21.54 -21.95 -13.31
C ILE A 162 21.42 -23.11 -14.30
N THR A 163 20.81 -24.21 -13.87
CA THR A 163 20.47 -25.33 -14.76
C THR A 163 19.24 -25.03 -15.62
N LEU A 164 19.07 -25.73 -16.73
CA LEU A 164 17.86 -25.62 -17.57
C LEU A 164 16.54 -25.81 -16.78
N LYS A 165 16.54 -26.70 -15.78
CA LYS A 165 15.37 -26.95 -14.93
C LYS A 165 15.05 -25.75 -14.04
N GLU A 166 16.08 -25.18 -13.41
CA GLU A 166 15.95 -23.98 -12.58
C GLU A 166 15.52 -22.78 -13.41
N LEU A 167 16.10 -22.58 -14.60
CA LEU A 167 15.70 -21.50 -15.50
C LEU A 167 14.23 -21.63 -15.94
N LYS A 168 13.76 -22.85 -16.26
CA LYS A 168 12.34 -23.11 -16.57
C LYS A 168 11.41 -22.71 -15.43
N SER A 169 11.85 -22.85 -14.17
CA SER A 169 11.08 -22.39 -13.00
C SER A 169 11.23 -20.90 -12.71
N LEU A 170 12.35 -20.28 -13.10
CA LEU A 170 12.66 -18.88 -12.83
C LEU A 170 11.94 -17.93 -13.80
N LEU A 171 11.89 -18.25 -15.09
CA LEU A 171 11.33 -17.34 -16.11
C LEU A 171 9.86 -16.94 -15.85
N PRO A 172 8.94 -17.84 -15.42
CA PRO A 172 7.59 -17.44 -15.01
C PRO A 172 7.57 -16.48 -13.82
N GLN A 173 8.48 -16.64 -12.85
CA GLN A 173 8.63 -15.72 -11.71
C GLN A 173 9.14 -14.35 -12.15
N MET A 174 9.95 -14.31 -13.22
CA MET A 174 10.36 -13.08 -13.90
C MET A 174 9.26 -12.50 -14.81
N ASN A 175 8.04 -13.04 -14.78
CA ASN A 175 6.91 -12.58 -15.60
C ASN A 175 7.08 -12.83 -17.11
N PHE A 176 7.78 -13.91 -17.48
CA PHE A 176 8.03 -14.31 -18.87
C PHE A 176 7.44 -15.70 -19.19
N ALA A 177 6.55 -15.74 -20.19
CA ALA A 177 5.99 -16.98 -20.72
C ALA A 177 6.99 -17.68 -21.65
N VAL A 178 7.46 -18.87 -21.26
CA VAL A 178 8.38 -19.67 -22.09
C VAL A 178 7.60 -20.26 -23.29
N PRO A 179 7.94 -19.92 -24.55
CA PRO A 179 7.19 -20.39 -25.72
C PRO A 179 7.22 -21.92 -25.92
N GLY A 180 8.26 -22.59 -25.42
CA GLY A 180 8.40 -24.05 -25.47
C GLY A 180 9.75 -24.55 -24.94
N GLY A 181 9.86 -25.85 -24.69
CA GLY A 181 11.10 -26.46 -24.15
C GLY A 181 12.31 -26.32 -25.09
N ARG A 182 12.09 -26.46 -26.41
CA ARG A 182 13.13 -26.32 -27.43
C ARG A 182 13.71 -24.92 -27.52
N PHE A 183 12.87 -23.89 -27.32
CA PHE A 183 13.33 -22.50 -27.30
C PHE A 183 14.47 -22.32 -26.31
N LEU A 184 14.36 -22.88 -25.10
CA LEU A 184 15.44 -22.75 -24.10
C LEU A 184 16.68 -23.56 -24.47
N GLU A 185 16.51 -24.75 -25.03
CA GLU A 185 17.64 -25.59 -25.46
C GLU A 185 18.46 -24.90 -26.55
N ASP A 186 17.80 -24.33 -27.57
CA ASP A 186 18.46 -23.57 -28.64
C ASP A 186 19.21 -22.36 -28.08
N ARG A 187 18.62 -21.63 -27.14
CA ARG A 187 19.25 -20.45 -26.52
C ARG A 187 20.45 -20.78 -25.64
N PHE A 188 20.52 -21.96 -25.04
CA PHE A 188 21.72 -22.38 -24.30
C PHE A 188 22.90 -22.58 -25.25
N VAL A 189 22.63 -23.08 -26.47
CA VAL A 189 23.66 -23.22 -27.50
C VAL A 189 24.17 -21.85 -27.95
N ASP A 190 23.27 -20.90 -28.17
CA ASP A 190 23.62 -19.53 -28.61
C ASP A 190 24.54 -18.79 -27.63
N VAL A 191 24.43 -19.07 -26.32
CA VAL A 191 25.27 -18.48 -25.27
C VAL A 191 26.46 -19.35 -24.86
N GLU A 192 26.75 -20.38 -25.65
CA GLU A 192 27.89 -21.30 -25.45
C GLU A 192 27.85 -22.03 -24.09
N ALA A 193 26.65 -22.33 -23.57
CA ALA A 193 26.45 -23.02 -22.31
C ALA A 193 27.00 -24.44 -22.34
N LYS A 194 27.75 -24.85 -21.31
CA LYS A 194 28.24 -26.21 -21.14
C LYS A 194 27.32 -26.98 -20.20
N ASP A 195 27.08 -28.25 -20.50
CA ASP A 195 26.30 -29.17 -19.66
C ASP A 195 24.89 -28.68 -19.27
N TYR A 196 24.26 -27.86 -20.11
CA TYR A 196 22.95 -27.23 -19.83
C TYR A 196 22.91 -26.43 -18.52
N SER A 197 24.02 -25.76 -18.20
CA SER A 197 24.15 -24.82 -17.09
C SER A 197 24.69 -23.47 -17.56
N LEU A 198 24.13 -22.38 -17.02
CA LEU A 198 24.56 -21.01 -17.29
C LEU A 198 25.31 -20.46 -16.08
N ASP A 199 26.54 -20.00 -16.26
CA ASP A 199 27.15 -19.10 -15.29
C ASP A 199 26.53 -17.69 -15.35
N ILE A 200 26.94 -16.79 -14.45
CA ILE A 200 26.38 -15.42 -14.39
C ILE A 200 26.59 -14.63 -15.69
N GLN A 201 27.72 -14.80 -16.39
CA GLN A 201 28.01 -14.07 -17.62
C GLN A 201 27.13 -14.59 -18.77
N GLN A 202 26.95 -15.91 -18.85
CA GLN A 202 26.07 -16.56 -19.81
C GLN A 202 24.60 -16.25 -19.53
N PHE A 203 24.19 -16.20 -18.27
CA PHE A 203 22.84 -15.81 -17.87
C PHE A 203 22.55 -14.34 -18.23
N HIS A 204 23.52 -13.44 -18.04
CA HIS A 204 23.38 -12.05 -18.47
C HIS A 204 23.24 -11.91 -20.00
N LYS A 205 24.04 -12.64 -20.79
CA LYS A 205 23.88 -12.68 -22.25
C LYS A 205 22.50 -13.23 -22.66
N PHE A 206 22.05 -14.31 -22.03
CA PHE A 206 20.73 -14.89 -22.25
C PHE A 206 19.61 -13.89 -21.95
N TYR A 207 19.72 -13.15 -20.84
CA TYR A 207 18.78 -12.09 -20.47
C TYR A 207 18.74 -10.96 -21.51
N ASN A 208 19.90 -10.45 -21.93
CA ASN A 208 19.98 -9.38 -22.92
C ASN A 208 19.36 -9.80 -24.24
N PHE A 209 19.58 -11.04 -24.66
CA PHE A 209 18.93 -11.64 -25.81
C PHE A 209 17.40 -11.65 -25.67
N LEU A 210 16.88 -12.15 -24.55
CA LEU A 210 15.44 -12.24 -24.26
C LEU A 210 14.76 -10.88 -24.35
N ILE A 211 15.39 -9.87 -23.74
CA ILE A 211 14.92 -8.49 -23.74
C ILE A 211 14.95 -7.88 -25.14
N PHE A 212 16.05 -8.08 -25.88
CA PHE A 212 16.24 -7.54 -27.21
C PHE A 212 15.24 -8.11 -28.23
N GLU A 213 15.09 -9.43 -28.30
CA GLU A 213 14.28 -10.07 -29.34
C GLU A 213 12.83 -9.58 -29.39
N ASN A 214 12.20 -9.43 -28.22
CA ASN A 214 10.81 -8.99 -28.17
C ASN A 214 10.66 -7.48 -28.46
N GLN A 215 11.72 -6.69 -28.24
CA GLN A 215 11.69 -5.24 -28.28
C GLN A 215 12.47 -4.62 -29.46
N LYS A 216 13.14 -5.42 -30.31
CA LYS A 216 13.93 -4.93 -31.44
C LYS A 216 13.12 -4.13 -32.46
N MET A 217 11.82 -4.37 -32.58
CA MET A 217 10.92 -3.55 -33.41
C MET A 217 10.80 -2.09 -32.93
N VAL A 218 11.10 -1.80 -31.65
CA VAL A 218 11.16 -0.43 -31.12
C VAL A 218 12.36 0.31 -31.72
N SER A 219 13.52 -0.33 -31.88
CA SER A 219 14.75 0.33 -32.36
C SER A 219 14.76 0.60 -33.86
N VAL A 220 13.99 -0.15 -34.65
CA VAL A 220 13.81 0.05 -36.10
C VAL A 220 13.29 1.46 -36.44
N GLN A 221 12.64 2.16 -35.50
CA GLN A 221 12.17 3.54 -35.70
C GLN A 221 13.31 4.60 -35.69
N PHE A 222 14.51 4.23 -35.23
CA PHE A 222 15.59 5.19 -34.96
C PHE A 222 16.82 5.01 -35.84
N ILE A 223 17.04 3.79 -36.32
CA ILE A 223 18.22 3.43 -37.11
C ILE A 223 17.80 3.37 -38.58
N SER A 224 18.28 4.32 -39.37
CA SER A 224 17.98 4.42 -40.80
C SER A 224 18.65 3.28 -41.60
N ASN A 225 17.85 2.50 -42.34
CA ASN A 225 18.26 1.57 -43.41
C ASN A 225 19.40 0.59 -43.06
N THR A 226 19.10 -0.42 -42.26
CA THR A 226 19.99 -1.58 -42.13
C THR A 226 19.17 -2.87 -42.19
N ASP A 227 19.48 -3.72 -43.18
CA ASP A 227 18.86 -5.04 -43.37
C ASP A 227 19.13 -6.01 -42.19
N SER A 228 20.02 -5.65 -41.25
CA SER A 228 20.33 -6.41 -40.03
C SER A 228 20.49 -5.50 -38.79
N PRO A 229 19.43 -5.33 -37.97
CA PRO A 229 19.50 -4.59 -36.70
C PRO A 229 20.49 -5.20 -35.69
N GLU A 230 20.72 -6.51 -35.74
CA GLU A 230 21.61 -7.26 -34.84
C GLU A 230 23.09 -6.94 -35.09
N SER A 231 23.45 -6.55 -36.32
CA SER A 231 24.83 -6.19 -36.70
C SER A 231 25.07 -4.68 -36.75
N SER A 232 24.06 -3.88 -36.38
CA SER A 232 24.11 -2.42 -36.46
C SER A 232 24.64 -1.80 -35.17
N VAL A 233 25.27 -0.64 -35.29
CA VAL A 233 25.77 0.14 -34.17
C VAL A 233 25.24 1.57 -34.22
N VAL A 234 25.20 2.24 -33.08
CA VAL A 234 24.85 3.65 -32.94
C VAL A 234 26.13 4.43 -32.59
N PRO A 235 26.73 5.13 -33.55
CA PRO A 235 27.89 5.99 -33.32
C PRO A 235 27.58 7.20 -32.44
N LEU A 236 28.61 7.77 -31.82
CA LEU A 236 28.54 9.00 -31.01
C LEU A 236 27.75 10.14 -31.69
N TYR A 237 27.98 10.38 -32.98
CA TYR A 237 27.32 11.45 -33.73
C TYR A 237 25.82 11.19 -33.93
N ASP A 238 25.43 9.95 -34.19
CA ASP A 238 24.01 9.60 -34.37
C ASP A 238 23.27 9.63 -33.03
N PHE A 239 23.92 9.20 -31.95
CA PHE A 239 23.39 9.34 -30.61
C PHE A 239 23.24 10.83 -30.22
N GLN A 240 24.21 11.68 -30.57
CA GLN A 240 24.10 13.14 -30.40
C GLN A 240 22.90 13.71 -31.17
N ASN A 241 22.72 13.32 -32.43
CA ASN A 241 21.57 13.76 -33.23
C ASN A 241 20.24 13.26 -32.66
N PHE A 242 20.21 12.04 -32.15
CA PHE A 242 19.05 11.51 -31.45
C PHE A 242 18.69 12.37 -30.22
N LEU A 243 19.66 12.67 -29.36
CA LEU A 243 19.45 13.54 -28.19
C LEU A 243 18.96 14.93 -28.61
N LEU A 244 19.60 15.55 -29.60
CA LEU A 244 19.27 16.91 -30.04
C LEU A 244 17.89 17.00 -30.71
N TYR A 245 17.63 16.15 -31.70
CA TYR A 245 16.46 16.29 -32.56
C TYR A 245 15.24 15.49 -32.10
N ARG A 246 15.45 14.31 -31.51
CA ARG A 246 14.36 13.43 -31.03
C ARG A 246 14.05 13.65 -29.55
N GLN A 247 15.06 13.77 -28.70
CA GLN A 247 14.88 14.02 -27.25
C GLN A 247 14.71 15.50 -26.89
N LYS A 248 15.03 16.42 -27.82
CA LYS A 248 15.07 17.87 -27.60
C LYS A 248 16.07 18.28 -26.52
N GLU A 249 17.23 17.63 -26.51
CA GLU A 249 18.28 17.85 -25.51
C GLU A 249 19.60 18.25 -26.15
N ALA A 250 20.08 19.42 -25.77
CA ALA A 250 21.43 19.84 -26.06
C ALA A 250 22.35 19.37 -24.93
N LYS A 251 23.26 18.44 -25.22
CA LYS A 251 24.37 18.05 -24.35
C LYS A 251 25.69 18.30 -25.08
N ASN A 252 26.74 18.61 -24.32
CA ASN A 252 28.07 18.73 -24.91
C ASN A 252 28.67 17.33 -25.19
N LEU A 253 29.72 17.26 -26.01
CA LEU A 253 30.30 15.98 -26.43
C LEU A 253 30.79 15.11 -25.26
N ASN A 254 31.41 15.71 -24.23
CA ASN A 254 31.91 14.98 -23.08
C ASN A 254 30.77 14.31 -22.29
N GLN A 255 29.68 15.04 -22.05
CA GLN A 255 28.48 14.50 -21.37
C GLN A 255 27.84 13.36 -22.17
N ILE A 256 27.90 13.42 -23.50
CA ILE A 256 27.37 12.37 -24.37
C ILE A 256 28.27 11.12 -24.31
N GLN A 257 29.60 11.31 -24.34
CA GLN A 257 30.57 10.22 -24.22
C GLN A 257 30.46 9.50 -22.88
N GLU A 258 30.37 10.24 -21.77
CA GLU A 258 30.15 9.70 -20.43
C GLU A 258 28.86 8.89 -20.37
N LEU A 259 27.75 9.46 -20.90
CA LEU A 259 26.47 8.78 -20.93
C LEU A 259 26.50 7.48 -21.75
N MET A 260 27.14 7.46 -22.91
CA MET A 260 27.27 6.23 -23.71
C MET A 260 28.09 5.19 -22.97
N THR A 261 29.16 5.61 -22.31
CA THR A 261 30.12 4.72 -21.63
C THR A 261 29.51 3.95 -20.45
N ILE A 262 28.46 4.50 -19.82
CA ILE A 262 27.65 3.79 -18.81
C ILE A 262 27.09 2.48 -19.36
N PHE A 263 26.60 2.48 -20.60
CA PHE A 263 25.90 1.34 -21.21
C PHE A 263 26.81 0.43 -22.05
N ILE A 264 28.11 0.69 -22.08
CA ILE A 264 29.06 -0.15 -22.82
C ILE A 264 29.57 -1.25 -21.89
N ASP A 265 29.29 -2.50 -22.26
CA ASP A 265 29.60 -3.66 -21.43
C ASP A 265 31.10 -4.04 -21.44
N ASP A 266 31.85 -3.75 -22.52
CA ASP A 266 33.29 -4.06 -22.60
C ASP A 266 34.19 -2.82 -22.55
N THR A 267 35.34 -2.96 -21.89
CA THR A 267 36.31 -1.88 -21.71
C THR A 267 36.96 -1.42 -23.01
N MET A 268 37.00 -2.26 -24.05
CA MET A 268 37.69 -1.94 -25.31
C MET A 268 36.93 -0.89 -26.12
N ARG A 269 35.59 -0.83 -26.02
CA ARG A 269 34.75 0.19 -26.67
C ARG A 269 34.61 1.50 -25.88
N LYS A 270 35.10 1.57 -24.63
CA LYS A 270 35.13 2.78 -23.80
C LYS A 270 36.26 3.73 -24.25
N THR A 271 36.07 4.30 -25.43
CA THR A 271 37.04 5.19 -26.09
C THR A 271 36.50 6.62 -26.17
N ASN A 272 37.31 7.55 -26.70
CA ASN A 272 36.87 8.92 -27.00
C ASN A 272 35.76 8.98 -28.08
N TYR A 273 35.54 7.91 -28.84
CA TYR A 273 34.49 7.81 -29.85
C TYR A 273 33.69 6.53 -29.59
N PRO A 274 32.88 6.49 -28.51
CA PRO A 274 32.14 5.30 -28.14
C PRO A 274 31.08 4.95 -29.19
N VAL A 275 30.78 3.65 -29.29
CA VAL A 275 29.70 3.11 -30.11
C VAL A 275 28.83 2.19 -29.25
N LEU A 276 27.51 2.35 -29.37
CA LEU A 276 26.55 1.46 -28.72
C LEU A 276 26.09 0.39 -29.71
N THR A 277 25.93 -0.84 -29.26
CA THR A 277 25.10 -1.81 -29.97
C THR A 277 23.64 -1.37 -29.92
N VAL A 278 22.79 -1.90 -30.79
CA VAL A 278 21.34 -1.62 -30.73
C VAL A 278 20.73 -2.09 -29.40
N GLY A 279 21.22 -3.19 -28.83
CA GLY A 279 20.81 -3.69 -27.52
C GLY A 279 21.13 -2.70 -26.39
N GLU A 280 22.35 -2.18 -26.35
CA GLU A 280 22.77 -1.18 -25.36
C GLU A 280 21.99 0.13 -25.52
N PHE A 281 21.73 0.57 -26.76
CA PHE A 281 20.88 1.74 -27.02
C PHE A 281 19.43 1.52 -26.56
N LEU A 282 18.85 0.33 -26.78
CA LEU A 282 17.54 -0.03 -26.24
C LEU A 282 17.55 -0.03 -24.71
N SER A 283 18.60 -0.54 -24.07
CA SER A 283 18.75 -0.47 -22.61
C SER A 283 18.81 0.97 -22.11
N PHE A 284 19.51 1.86 -22.80
CA PHE A 284 19.46 3.31 -22.51
C PHE A 284 18.02 3.87 -22.59
N LEU A 285 17.21 3.48 -23.58
CA LEU A 285 15.86 4.03 -23.72
C LEU A 285 14.95 3.75 -22.51
N PHE A 286 15.07 2.57 -21.89
CA PHE A 286 14.31 2.19 -20.68
C PHE A 286 15.00 2.58 -19.36
N SER A 287 16.24 3.05 -19.42
CA SER A 287 17.05 3.37 -18.25
C SER A 287 16.53 4.56 -17.44
N LYS A 288 16.89 4.63 -16.15
CA LYS A 288 16.59 5.82 -15.32
C LYS A 288 17.32 7.07 -15.84
N GLU A 289 18.46 6.91 -16.49
CA GLU A 289 19.23 7.98 -17.14
C GLU A 289 18.44 8.67 -18.27
N ASN A 290 17.47 7.98 -18.86
CA ASN A 290 16.53 8.51 -19.84
C ASN A 290 15.11 8.77 -19.27
N SER A 291 15.01 8.95 -17.95
CA SER A 291 13.74 9.23 -17.27
C SER A 291 12.97 10.41 -17.88
N ILE A 292 11.65 10.29 -17.90
CA ILE A 292 10.71 11.36 -18.24
C ILE A 292 10.84 12.55 -17.29
N TRP A 293 11.25 12.30 -16.04
CA TRP A 293 11.45 13.33 -15.04
C TRP A 293 12.70 14.16 -15.35
N ASN A 294 12.59 15.46 -15.20
CA ASN A 294 13.73 16.37 -15.30
C ASN A 294 14.36 16.57 -13.92
N GLU A 295 15.53 15.98 -13.72
CA GLU A 295 16.27 16.01 -12.44
C GLU A 295 16.58 17.43 -11.93
N LYS A 296 16.53 18.46 -12.77
CA LYS A 296 16.66 19.86 -12.31
C LYS A 296 15.62 20.23 -11.25
N PHE A 297 14.47 19.55 -11.22
CA PHE A 297 13.43 19.77 -10.23
C PHE A 297 13.63 18.93 -8.95
N SER A 298 14.51 17.93 -9.00
CA SER A 298 15.02 17.21 -7.82
C SER A 298 16.06 18.03 -7.05
N GLU A 299 16.51 19.16 -7.60
CA GLU A 299 17.38 20.11 -6.92
C GLU A 299 16.56 21.21 -6.24
N ILE A 300 17.08 21.72 -5.12
CA ILE A 300 16.49 22.86 -4.41
C ILE A 300 16.86 24.13 -5.15
N CYS A 301 15.90 25.00 -5.44
CA CYS A 301 16.16 26.36 -5.93
C CYS A 301 16.19 27.34 -4.75
N PRO A 302 17.37 27.81 -4.28
CA PRO A 302 17.44 28.63 -3.07
C PRO A 302 16.73 29.97 -3.19
N LEU A 303 16.66 30.51 -4.42
CA LEU A 303 15.96 31.76 -4.72
C LEU A 303 14.45 31.65 -4.51
N ASP A 304 13.89 30.47 -4.79
CA ASP A 304 12.46 30.21 -4.65
C ASP A 304 12.02 30.14 -3.19
N MET A 305 12.94 30.07 -2.22
CA MET A 305 12.66 29.85 -0.79
C MET A 305 12.64 31.13 0.07
N ASN A 306 12.65 32.31 -0.58
CA ASN A 306 12.65 33.64 0.05
C ASN A 306 11.31 34.40 0.00
N ASN A 307 10.25 33.79 -0.55
CA ASN A 307 8.92 34.41 -0.55
C ASN A 307 8.24 34.22 0.83
N PRO A 308 7.20 34.99 1.17
CA PRO A 308 6.37 34.74 2.35
C PRO A 308 5.81 33.31 2.40
N LEU A 309 5.66 32.71 3.58
CA LEU A 309 5.09 31.36 3.74
C LEU A 309 3.73 31.16 3.04
N SER A 310 2.91 32.21 2.95
CA SER A 310 1.62 32.19 2.24
C SER A 310 1.77 31.84 0.75
N HIS A 311 2.95 32.03 0.15
CA HIS A 311 3.22 31.80 -1.27
C HIS A 311 3.58 30.36 -1.62
N TYR A 312 3.58 29.42 -0.67
CA TYR A 312 3.95 28.02 -0.90
C TYR A 312 2.77 27.09 -0.71
N TRP A 313 2.74 26.01 -1.49
CA TRP A 313 2.08 24.79 -1.05
C TRP A 313 3.00 24.06 -0.06
N ILE A 314 2.42 23.53 1.01
CA ILE A 314 3.13 22.93 2.14
C ILE A 314 2.64 21.49 2.30
N ASN A 315 3.55 20.54 2.25
CA ASN A 315 3.23 19.12 2.35
C ASN A 315 2.65 18.81 3.74
N SER A 316 1.41 18.34 3.81
CA SER A 316 0.62 18.35 5.05
C SER A 316 -0.06 17.02 5.31
N SER A 317 0.01 16.55 6.56
CA SER A 317 -0.61 15.32 7.04
C SER A 317 -1.80 15.62 7.94
N HIS A 318 -2.83 14.78 7.84
CA HIS A 318 -4.00 14.75 8.73
C HIS A 318 -3.91 13.53 9.64
N ASN A 319 -4.26 13.70 10.92
CA ASN A 319 -4.20 12.67 11.97
C ASN A 319 -2.94 11.81 11.89
N THR A 320 -1.78 12.48 11.86
CA THR A 320 -0.46 11.92 11.53
C THR A 320 -0.08 10.71 12.38
N TYR A 321 -0.62 10.59 13.58
CA TYR A 321 -0.37 9.48 14.50
C TYR A 321 -0.97 8.14 14.03
N LEU A 322 -2.00 8.15 13.17
CA LEU A 322 -2.70 6.93 12.75
C LEU A 322 -1.93 6.15 11.69
N THR A 323 -1.95 4.82 11.82
CA THR A 323 -1.35 3.90 10.86
C THR A 323 -2.37 3.24 9.92
N GLY A 324 -3.67 3.44 10.15
CA GLY A 324 -4.75 2.89 9.32
C GLY A 324 -6.04 3.72 9.38
N ASP A 325 -7.17 3.05 9.63
CA ASP A 325 -8.50 3.67 9.73
C ASP A 325 -8.65 4.66 10.90
N GLN A 326 -9.68 5.49 10.86
CA GLN A 326 -9.92 6.53 11.87
C GLN A 326 -10.52 5.99 13.18
N LEU A 327 -10.92 4.72 13.28
CA LEU A 327 -11.74 4.24 14.42
C LEU A 327 -11.01 3.27 15.33
N ARG A 328 -10.13 2.43 14.80
CA ARG A 328 -9.56 1.27 15.49
C ARG A 328 -8.07 1.09 15.24
N SER A 329 -7.51 1.75 14.23
CA SER A 329 -6.09 1.56 13.90
C SER A 329 -5.15 2.00 15.03
N ASP A 330 -3.90 1.56 14.91
CA ASP A 330 -2.89 1.92 15.90
C ASP A 330 -2.41 3.36 15.74
N SER A 331 -2.16 4.00 16.88
CA SER A 331 -1.37 5.23 16.93
C SER A 331 0.12 4.89 17.09
N SER A 332 0.99 5.59 16.36
CA SER A 332 2.42 5.32 16.38
C SER A 332 3.28 6.58 16.28
N THR A 333 4.35 6.65 17.08
CA THR A 333 5.42 7.66 16.91
C THR A 333 6.11 7.52 15.56
N GLU A 334 6.24 6.30 15.04
CA GLU A 334 6.85 6.03 13.73
C GLU A 334 6.02 6.58 12.56
N ALA A 335 4.71 6.81 12.74
CA ALA A 335 3.90 7.47 11.71
C ALA A 335 4.33 8.94 11.52
N TYR A 336 4.68 9.64 12.60
CA TYR A 336 5.29 10.98 12.53
C TYR A 336 6.65 10.96 11.86
N VAL A 337 7.53 10.03 12.26
CA VAL A 337 8.86 9.86 11.67
C VAL A 337 8.74 9.62 10.17
N ARG A 338 7.86 8.69 9.77
CA ARG A 338 7.62 8.37 8.36
C ARG A 338 7.11 9.58 7.57
N CYS A 339 6.14 10.33 8.08
CA CYS A 339 5.65 11.53 7.41
C CYS A 339 6.75 12.58 7.24
N LEU A 340 7.53 12.87 8.30
CA LEU A 340 8.63 13.84 8.23
C LEU A 340 9.71 13.41 7.23
N ARG A 341 10.08 12.13 7.21
CA ARG A 341 11.02 11.54 6.25
C ARG A 341 10.52 11.59 4.80
N LEU A 342 9.20 11.51 4.59
CA LEU A 342 8.55 11.73 3.29
C LEU A 342 8.41 13.23 2.92
N GLY A 343 9.10 14.12 3.64
CA GLY A 343 9.11 15.55 3.37
C GLY A 343 7.86 16.28 3.84
N CYS A 344 7.00 15.68 4.68
CA CYS A 344 5.85 16.36 5.25
C CYS A 344 6.31 17.47 6.22
N ARG A 345 5.71 18.66 6.13
CA ARG A 345 6.09 19.87 6.89
C ARG A 345 4.97 20.42 7.76
N CYS A 346 3.73 19.93 7.64
CA CYS A 346 2.65 20.21 8.59
C CYS A 346 2.08 18.89 9.10
N ILE A 347 2.22 18.61 10.40
CA ILE A 347 1.78 17.37 11.05
C ILE A 347 0.77 17.67 12.17
N GLU A 348 -0.10 16.71 12.47
CA GLU A 348 -1.23 16.89 13.38
C GLU A 348 -1.09 16.08 14.67
N LEU A 349 -1.45 16.68 15.81
CA LEU A 349 -1.39 16.09 17.13
C LEU A 349 -2.72 16.29 17.87
N ASP A 350 -3.50 15.21 18.01
CA ASP A 350 -4.76 15.22 18.76
C ASP A 350 -4.50 14.91 20.23
N CYS A 351 -4.42 15.94 21.05
CA CYS A 351 -3.96 15.86 22.43
C CYS A 351 -5.13 15.74 23.40
N TRP A 352 -5.12 14.71 24.24
CA TRP A 352 -6.15 14.40 25.23
C TRP A 352 -5.53 14.15 26.61
N ASN A 353 -6.34 14.33 27.66
CA ASN A 353 -5.92 14.00 29.02
C ASN A 353 -5.60 12.51 29.14
N GLY A 354 -4.37 12.20 29.57
CA GLY A 354 -4.00 10.84 30.00
C GLY A 354 -4.08 10.66 31.52
N PRO A 355 -3.83 9.44 32.03
CA PRO A 355 -3.90 9.16 33.46
C PRO A 355 -2.90 9.97 34.30
N GLU A 356 -1.69 10.18 33.76
CA GLU A 356 -0.60 10.91 34.42
C GLU A 356 -0.07 12.07 33.56
N GLU A 357 0.06 11.84 32.26
CA GLU A 357 0.58 12.80 31.27
C GLU A 357 -0.29 12.82 30.01
N PRO A 358 -0.23 13.87 29.18
CA PRO A 358 -1.02 13.97 27.96
C PRO A 358 -0.75 12.82 26.99
N VAL A 359 -1.81 12.38 26.31
CA VAL A 359 -1.78 11.31 25.31
C VAL A 359 -2.30 11.80 23.97
N ILE A 360 -1.91 11.12 22.91
CA ILE A 360 -2.37 11.36 21.55
C ILE A 360 -3.11 10.12 21.05
N TYR A 361 -4.32 10.35 20.54
CA TYR A 361 -5.16 9.37 19.85
C TYR A 361 -6.38 10.07 19.23
N HIS A 362 -7.14 9.36 18.38
CA HIS A 362 -8.38 9.92 17.87
C HIS A 362 -9.50 9.81 18.92
N GLY A 363 -9.93 10.96 19.41
CA GLY A 363 -10.85 11.08 20.54
C GLY A 363 -12.12 10.26 20.41
N ARG A 364 -12.53 9.63 21.51
CA ARG A 364 -13.78 8.84 21.60
C ARG A 364 -13.86 7.67 20.61
N THR A 365 -12.72 7.20 20.11
CA THR A 365 -12.62 5.99 19.28
C THR A 365 -11.85 4.88 20.01
N MET A 366 -11.63 3.76 19.32
CA MET A 366 -10.86 2.60 19.81
C MET A 366 -9.38 2.63 19.37
N THR A 367 -8.93 3.69 18.70
CA THR A 367 -7.51 3.81 18.30
C THR A 367 -6.61 3.75 19.53
N SER A 368 -5.45 3.09 19.40
CA SER A 368 -4.50 2.99 20.52
C SER A 368 -3.94 4.36 20.89
N LYS A 369 -3.43 4.51 22.12
CA LYS A 369 -2.95 5.78 22.66
C LYS A 369 -1.42 5.77 22.74
N ILE A 370 -0.80 6.89 22.37
CA ILE A 370 0.64 7.11 22.53
C ILE A 370 0.89 8.34 23.41
N LYS A 371 2.04 8.39 24.09
CA LYS A 371 2.37 9.49 24.98
C LYS A 371 2.75 10.74 24.18
N PHE A 372 2.27 11.90 24.58
CA PHE A 372 2.64 13.18 23.97
C PHE A 372 4.16 13.40 24.01
N LYS A 373 4.79 13.08 25.15
CA LYS A 373 6.24 13.20 25.35
C LYS A 373 7.06 12.41 24.30
N ASP A 374 6.67 11.18 24.02
CA ASP A 374 7.36 10.31 23.07
C ASP A 374 7.21 10.84 21.63
N VAL A 375 6.05 11.40 21.31
CA VAL A 375 5.80 12.06 20.02
C VAL A 375 6.66 13.31 19.87
N VAL A 376 6.72 14.17 20.88
CA VAL A 376 7.56 15.39 20.84
C VAL A 376 9.04 15.03 20.70
N LYS A 377 9.53 13.98 21.40
CA LYS A 377 10.90 13.49 21.22
C LYS A 377 11.13 13.01 19.78
N ALA A 378 10.24 12.16 19.25
CA ALA A 378 10.36 11.67 17.87
C ALA A 378 10.37 12.82 16.84
N ILE A 379 9.52 13.84 17.02
CA ILE A 379 9.52 15.04 16.17
C ILE A 379 10.86 15.78 16.28
N ASN A 380 11.38 15.97 17.50
CA ASN A 380 12.65 16.69 17.70
C ASN A 380 13.82 16.05 16.93
N ASP A 381 13.87 14.72 16.96
CA ASP A 381 14.96 13.93 16.40
C ASP A 381 14.84 13.81 14.86
N HIS A 382 13.64 13.96 14.31
CA HIS A 382 13.37 13.68 12.90
C HIS A 382 12.86 14.86 12.07
N ALA A 383 12.46 15.97 12.69
CA ALA A 383 11.84 17.13 12.03
C ALA A 383 12.64 17.59 10.80
N PHE A 384 13.97 17.67 10.93
CA PHE A 384 14.84 18.24 9.90
C PHE A 384 15.70 17.22 9.16
N ALA A 385 15.37 15.94 9.28
CA ALA A 385 16.27 14.88 8.83
C ALA A 385 16.30 14.68 7.30
N THR A 386 15.32 15.21 6.57
CA THR A 386 15.27 15.23 5.09
C THR A 386 15.03 16.62 4.50
N SER A 387 14.75 17.63 5.33
CA SER A 387 14.48 19.00 4.92
C SER A 387 14.75 19.96 6.07
N GLU A 388 15.56 20.99 5.84
CA GLU A 388 15.90 22.01 6.84
C GLU A 388 14.77 23.03 7.08
N TYR A 389 13.74 23.03 6.23
CA TYR A 389 12.68 24.03 6.23
C TYR A 389 11.67 23.79 7.37
N PRO A 390 10.94 24.85 7.80
CA PRO A 390 10.15 24.80 9.03
C PRO A 390 9.09 23.70 9.06
N VAL A 391 8.80 23.21 10.26
CA VAL A 391 7.73 22.24 10.54
C VAL A 391 6.62 22.90 11.35
N VAL A 392 5.38 22.77 10.89
CA VAL A 392 4.17 23.24 11.58
C VAL A 392 3.53 22.07 12.34
N LEU A 393 3.29 22.25 13.64
CA LEU A 393 2.52 21.33 14.47
C LEU A 393 1.10 21.86 14.60
N SER A 394 0.15 21.22 13.94
CA SER A 394 -1.29 21.47 14.09
C SER A 394 -1.78 20.69 15.32
N ILE A 395 -1.91 21.37 16.46
CA ILE A 395 -2.35 20.77 17.71
C ILE A 395 -3.86 20.93 17.83
N GLU A 396 -4.57 19.80 17.92
CA GLU A 396 -5.96 19.76 18.37
C GLU A 396 -5.98 19.48 19.87
N GLU A 397 -6.44 20.45 20.66
CA GLU A 397 -6.24 20.49 22.10
C GLU A 397 -7.55 20.17 22.86
N HIS A 398 -7.52 19.07 23.63
CA HIS A 398 -8.62 18.58 24.47
C HIS A 398 -8.21 18.27 25.92
N CYS A 399 -7.01 18.68 26.32
CA CYS A 399 -6.48 18.51 27.66
C CYS A 399 -7.06 19.54 28.64
N ASP A 400 -6.94 19.27 29.93
CA ASP A 400 -7.19 20.25 30.97
C ASP A 400 -6.01 21.23 31.12
N ILE A 401 -6.21 22.33 31.85
CA ILE A 401 -5.18 23.38 32.03
C ILE A 401 -3.89 22.81 32.64
N LYS A 402 -3.98 21.78 33.50
CA LYS A 402 -2.79 21.18 34.13
C LYS A 402 -1.96 20.45 33.07
N GLN A 403 -2.59 19.60 32.27
CA GLN A 403 -1.93 18.85 31.20
C GLN A 403 -1.52 19.76 30.03
N GLN A 404 -2.25 20.84 29.73
CA GLN A 404 -1.81 21.87 28.79
C GLN A 404 -0.51 22.56 29.23
N LYS A 405 -0.38 22.91 30.52
CA LYS A 405 0.87 23.45 31.07
C LYS A 405 2.01 22.44 30.95
N MET A 406 1.73 21.15 31.17
CA MET A 406 2.71 20.08 30.94
C MET A 406 3.12 20.00 29.48
N MET A 407 2.18 20.02 28.53
CA MET A 407 2.47 20.05 27.09
C MET A 407 3.36 21.24 26.71
N ALA A 408 2.99 22.44 27.16
CA ALA A 408 3.75 23.66 26.86
C ALA A 408 5.18 23.61 27.43
N GLN A 409 5.34 23.04 28.63
CA GLN A 409 6.66 22.83 29.24
C GLN A 409 7.48 21.79 28.44
N MET A 410 6.87 20.65 28.10
CA MET A 410 7.53 19.61 27.28
C MET A 410 7.97 20.14 25.91
N LEU A 411 7.11 20.92 25.23
CA LEU A 411 7.46 21.53 23.94
C LEU A 411 8.67 22.46 24.08
N ARG A 412 8.73 23.30 25.12
CA ARG A 412 9.86 24.19 25.37
C ARG A 412 11.13 23.41 25.72
N ASP A 413 11.04 22.44 26.62
CA ASP A 413 12.20 21.70 27.12
C ASP A 413 12.83 20.80 26.06
N VAL A 414 12.00 20.18 25.21
CA VAL A 414 12.47 19.24 24.19
C VAL A 414 12.90 19.96 22.91
N PHE A 415 12.13 20.93 22.40
CA PHE A 415 12.48 21.60 21.15
C PHE A 415 13.48 22.74 21.33
N GLN A 416 13.56 23.36 22.51
CA GLN A 416 14.54 24.40 22.83
C GLN A 416 14.57 25.51 21.76
N ASP A 417 15.73 25.77 21.17
CA ASP A 417 15.96 26.78 20.14
C ASP A 417 15.26 26.47 18.81
N LYS A 418 14.86 25.21 18.56
CA LYS A 418 14.05 24.85 17.40
C LYS A 418 12.62 25.40 17.53
N LEU A 419 12.10 25.61 18.73
CA LEU A 419 10.74 26.15 18.90
C LEU A 419 10.71 27.65 18.58
N LEU A 420 9.81 28.06 17.68
CA LEU A 420 9.56 29.48 17.43
C LEU A 420 8.66 30.04 18.54
N THR A 421 9.23 30.82 19.46
CA THR A 421 8.51 31.42 20.60
C THR A 421 8.15 32.89 20.40
N GLU A 422 8.85 33.59 19.50
CA GLU A 422 8.67 35.02 19.23
C GLU A 422 8.64 35.30 17.72
N PRO A 423 7.92 36.34 17.27
CA PRO A 423 7.98 36.77 15.87
C PRO A 423 9.40 37.20 15.49
N LEU A 424 9.87 36.80 14.30
CA LEU A 424 11.19 37.22 13.80
C LEU A 424 11.26 38.73 13.56
N GLU A 425 10.20 39.28 12.96
CA GLU A 425 10.07 40.70 12.64
C GLU A 425 8.66 41.15 13.08
N PRO A 426 8.51 41.76 14.28
CA PRO A 426 7.21 42.11 14.84
C PRO A 426 6.39 43.07 13.97
N GLU A 427 7.09 43.97 13.26
CA GLU A 427 6.56 45.06 12.43
C GLU A 427 6.37 44.68 10.96
N ALA A 428 6.68 43.44 10.57
CA ALA A 428 6.50 43.00 9.18
C ALA A 428 5.01 43.00 8.79
N ASP A 429 4.74 43.23 7.50
CA ASP A 429 3.38 43.16 6.92
C ASP A 429 3.08 41.81 6.26
N ASP A 430 4.06 40.90 6.25
CA ASP A 430 4.00 39.59 5.60
C ASP A 430 4.53 38.48 6.52
N LEU A 431 4.13 37.24 6.24
CA LEU A 431 4.70 36.06 6.90
C LEU A 431 6.19 35.90 6.52
N PRO A 432 7.04 35.43 7.45
CA PRO A 432 8.43 35.12 7.14
C PRO A 432 8.53 34.03 6.06
N SER A 433 9.66 34.01 5.37
CA SER A 433 9.97 33.00 4.36
C SER A 433 10.42 31.67 4.95
N PRO A 434 10.31 30.55 4.19
CA PRO A 434 10.91 29.28 4.60
C PRO A 434 12.41 29.39 4.95
N ASN A 435 13.17 30.20 4.22
CA ASN A 435 14.61 30.43 4.51
C ASN A 435 14.84 31.10 5.87
N GLN A 436 14.03 32.12 6.22
CA GLN A 436 14.13 32.79 7.53
C GLN A 436 13.77 31.85 8.71
N LEU A 437 13.03 30.79 8.43
CA LEU A 437 12.50 29.84 9.43
C LEU A 437 13.18 28.47 9.39
N LYS A 438 14.36 28.34 8.76
CA LYS A 438 15.12 27.08 8.77
C LYS A 438 15.37 26.59 10.19
N GLY A 439 15.18 25.28 10.40
CA GLY A 439 15.34 24.61 11.70
C GLY A 439 14.28 24.98 12.73
N LYS A 440 13.20 25.71 12.35
CA LYS A 440 12.15 26.13 13.28
C LYS A 440 10.92 25.25 13.25
N ILE A 441 10.34 25.04 14.43
CA ILE A 441 9.08 24.36 14.69
C ILE A 441 8.05 25.42 15.10
N ILE A 442 6.93 25.46 14.39
CA ILE A 442 5.85 26.43 14.55
C ILE A 442 4.65 25.71 15.16
N ILE A 443 4.06 26.29 16.20
CA ILE A 443 2.85 25.74 16.82
C ILE A 443 1.61 26.43 16.26
N LYS A 444 0.68 25.63 15.72
CA LYS A 444 -0.67 26.06 15.33
C LYS A 444 -1.67 25.39 16.27
N VAL A 445 -2.35 26.19 17.09
CA VAL A 445 -3.36 25.74 18.05
C VAL A 445 -4.63 26.58 17.90
N GLY A 446 -5.79 25.97 18.05
CA GLY A 446 -7.08 26.66 17.90
C GLY A 446 -7.45 27.56 19.07
N LYS A 447 -8.06 28.72 18.79
CA LYS A 447 -8.66 29.61 19.79
C LYS A 447 -10.15 29.32 19.93
N LYS A 448 -10.62 28.90 21.11
CA LYS A 448 -12.07 28.71 21.36
C LYS A 448 -12.77 30.06 21.60
N SER A 449 -13.88 30.31 20.92
CA SER A 449 -14.80 31.42 21.19
C SER A 449 -15.71 31.09 22.38
N ASN A 450 -15.95 32.08 23.25
CA ASN A 450 -16.79 31.96 24.44
C ASN A 450 -18.27 31.76 24.05
N LEU A 451 -18.75 30.53 23.92
CA LEU A 451 -20.18 30.22 24.10
C LEU A 451 -20.33 29.13 25.16
N SER A 452 -21.12 29.46 26.18
CA SER A 452 -21.32 28.70 27.41
C SER A 452 -22.22 27.47 27.22
N ALA A 453 -21.82 26.33 27.76
CA ALA A 453 -22.74 25.31 28.27
C ALA A 453 -22.09 24.52 29.42
N HIS A 454 -22.82 24.36 30.52
CA HIS A 454 -22.42 23.67 31.75
C HIS A 454 -22.53 22.13 31.63
N VAL A 455 -21.73 21.39 32.41
CA VAL A 455 -21.80 19.91 32.53
C VAL A 455 -21.75 19.43 33.98
N ALA A 456 -22.50 18.35 34.24
CA ALA A 456 -22.41 17.44 35.40
C ALA A 456 -22.51 15.96 34.92
N GLU A 457 -21.94 15.05 35.71
CA GLU A 457 -21.80 13.59 35.48
C GLU A 457 -23.09 12.76 35.51
N LEU A 458 -23.07 11.56 34.90
CA LEU A 458 -24.10 10.52 35.10
C LEU A 458 -23.48 9.12 35.25
N ASN A 459 -23.75 8.51 36.42
CA ASN A 459 -23.60 7.09 36.71
C ASN A 459 -24.83 6.32 36.19
N LEU A 460 -24.61 5.15 35.57
CA LEU A 460 -25.68 4.20 35.23
C LEU A 460 -25.53 2.93 36.07
N VAL A 461 -26.49 2.71 36.98
CA VAL A 461 -26.77 1.44 37.64
C VAL A 461 -28.14 0.96 37.16
N GLY A 462 -28.21 -0.21 36.53
CA GLY A 462 -29.46 -0.82 36.08
C GLY A 462 -29.28 -2.27 35.64
N LYS A 463 -30.11 -3.17 36.19
CA LYS A 463 -30.06 -4.63 36.05
C LYS A 463 -30.31 -5.11 34.61
N THR A 464 -29.51 -6.06 34.14
CA THR A 464 -29.73 -6.81 32.90
C THR A 464 -30.75 -7.93 33.09
N ALA A 465 -31.72 -8.01 32.18
CA ALA A 465 -32.55 -9.20 31.96
C ALA A 465 -31.92 -10.04 30.83
N GLU A 466 -31.86 -11.35 31.02
CA GLU A 466 -31.28 -12.30 30.07
C GLU A 466 -32.18 -12.51 28.85
N VAL A 467 -31.65 -12.19 27.66
CA VAL A 467 -32.13 -12.74 26.38
C VAL A 467 -30.88 -13.15 25.58
N LEU A 468 -30.78 -14.45 25.27
CA LEU A 468 -29.71 -15.05 24.47
C LEU A 468 -29.95 -14.77 22.98
N GLN A 469 -29.13 -13.90 22.39
CA GLN A 469 -28.93 -13.77 20.94
C GLN A 469 -27.43 -13.62 20.66
N LEU A 470 -26.96 -14.14 19.52
CA LEU A 470 -25.61 -13.89 19.01
C LEU A 470 -25.40 -12.38 18.83
N PHE A 471 -24.37 -11.83 19.47
CA PHE A 471 -24.01 -10.41 19.38
C PHE A 471 -22.96 -10.22 18.29
N TYR A 472 -23.29 -9.45 17.25
CA TYR A 472 -22.36 -9.03 16.21
C TYR A 472 -21.81 -7.64 16.53
N ARG A 473 -20.50 -7.41 16.32
CA ARG A 473 -19.84 -6.15 16.67
C ARG A 473 -19.90 -5.17 15.50
N HIS A 474 -20.63 -4.07 15.69
CA HIS A 474 -20.70 -2.95 14.75
C HIS A 474 -19.99 -1.71 15.33
N ASP A 475 -19.36 -0.90 14.49
CA ASP A 475 -19.02 0.47 14.89
C ASP A 475 -20.34 1.25 14.92
N CYS A 476 -20.75 1.68 16.11
CA CYS A 476 -22.04 2.32 16.35
C CYS A 476 -21.82 3.78 16.73
N VAL A 477 -22.45 4.70 15.99
CA VAL A 477 -22.43 6.13 16.28
C VAL A 477 -23.85 6.58 16.58
N ILE A 478 -24.07 7.25 17.71
CA ILE A 478 -25.36 7.85 18.02
C ILE A 478 -25.28 9.35 17.74
N SER A 479 -26.11 9.86 16.84
CA SER A 479 -26.24 11.30 16.57
C SER A 479 -27.70 11.66 16.30
N ASP A 480 -28.18 12.78 16.84
CA ASP A 480 -29.54 13.30 16.65
C ASP A 480 -30.67 12.27 16.82
N ASN A 481 -30.63 11.53 17.94
CA ASN A 481 -31.60 10.46 18.24
C ASN A 481 -31.66 9.40 17.15
N LYS A 482 -30.55 9.17 16.44
CA LYS A 482 -30.38 8.10 15.47
C LYS A 482 -29.13 7.30 15.80
N LEU A 483 -29.23 5.97 15.80
CA LEU A 483 -28.12 5.05 15.88
C LEU A 483 -27.71 4.65 14.46
N TYR A 484 -26.52 5.07 14.05
CA TYR A 484 -25.83 4.66 12.84
C TYR A 484 -24.94 3.49 13.18
N TYR A 485 -24.93 2.44 12.36
CA TYR A 485 -24.06 1.28 12.58
C TYR A 485 -23.34 0.89 11.30
N SER A 486 -22.08 0.49 11.43
CA SER A 486 -21.20 0.15 10.30
C SER A 486 -21.48 -1.24 9.74
N GLU A 487 -20.80 -1.59 8.65
CA GLU A 487 -20.70 -2.98 8.20
C GLU A 487 -20.25 -3.93 9.32
N GLU A 488 -20.65 -5.19 9.16
CA GLU A 488 -20.25 -6.32 10.00
C GLU A 488 -18.75 -6.54 9.83
N LYS A 489 -17.95 -6.28 10.87
CA LYS A 489 -16.55 -6.71 10.88
C LYS A 489 -16.52 -8.12 11.46
N LEU A 490 -16.27 -9.11 10.61
CA LEU A 490 -15.84 -10.44 11.05
C LEU A 490 -14.54 -10.22 11.83
N GLU A 491 -14.61 -10.28 13.17
CA GLU A 491 -13.44 -10.77 13.90
C GLU A 491 -13.15 -12.15 13.29
N GLU A 492 -11.86 -12.49 13.14
CA GLU A 492 -11.45 -13.88 13.03
C GLU A 492 -11.87 -14.57 14.33
N ASP A 493 -13.17 -14.83 14.48
CA ASP A 493 -13.64 -15.91 15.31
C ASP A 493 -12.92 -17.11 14.74
N TYR A 494 -12.01 -17.68 15.54
CA TYR A 494 -11.52 -19.02 15.31
C TYR A 494 -12.74 -19.82 14.91
N PRO A 495 -12.85 -20.29 13.65
CA PRO A 495 -14.00 -21.08 13.28
C PRO A 495 -14.02 -22.17 14.32
N GLU A 496 -15.17 -22.43 14.92
CA GLU A 496 -15.37 -23.67 15.63
C GLU A 496 -15.22 -24.76 14.54
N LEU A 497 -13.97 -25.09 14.17
CA LEU A 497 -13.57 -25.91 13.02
C LEU A 497 -14.22 -27.30 13.10
N HIS A 498 -14.64 -27.68 14.31
CA HIS A 498 -15.34 -28.91 14.59
C HIS A 498 -16.80 -28.93 14.12
N LEU A 499 -17.44 -27.77 13.90
CA LEU A 499 -18.82 -27.69 13.39
C LEU A 499 -18.93 -28.23 11.95
N SER A 500 -17.86 -28.11 11.16
CA SER A 500 -17.76 -28.68 9.82
C SER A 500 -17.29 -30.13 9.80
N GLU A 501 -16.92 -30.69 10.95
CA GLU A 501 -16.34 -32.03 10.99
C GLU A 501 -17.42 -33.12 11.00
N PRO A 502 -17.28 -34.17 10.18
CA PRO A 502 -18.31 -35.20 10.02
C PRO A 502 -18.52 -36.07 11.27
N TRP A 503 -17.57 -36.06 12.21
CA TRP A 503 -17.67 -36.73 13.51
C TRP A 503 -18.39 -35.91 14.57
N PHE A 504 -18.74 -34.65 14.29
CA PHE A 504 -19.48 -33.77 15.19
C PHE A 504 -20.97 -33.74 14.84
N HIS A 505 -21.81 -34.10 15.82
CA HIS A 505 -23.24 -34.31 15.63
C HIS A 505 -24.09 -33.17 16.21
N GLY A 506 -23.47 -32.13 16.76
CA GLY A 506 -24.16 -30.99 17.40
C GLY A 506 -25.04 -31.42 18.57
N GLU A 507 -26.16 -30.72 18.75
CA GLU A 507 -27.19 -31.09 19.73
C GLU A 507 -28.06 -32.26 19.21
N LEU A 508 -28.02 -33.40 19.92
CA LEU A 508 -28.91 -34.53 19.63
C LEU A 508 -30.21 -34.42 20.44
N ALA A 509 -31.36 -34.68 19.81
CA ALA A 509 -32.69 -34.50 20.40
C ALA A 509 -32.87 -35.17 21.78
N GLU A 510 -32.37 -36.40 21.96
CA GLU A 510 -32.36 -37.11 23.26
C GLU A 510 -30.94 -37.32 23.80
N GLY A 511 -30.00 -36.50 23.33
CA GLY A 511 -28.62 -36.43 23.80
C GLY A 511 -27.91 -37.78 23.80
N ARG A 512 -27.71 -38.32 25.02
CA ARG A 512 -27.00 -39.58 25.26
C ARG A 512 -27.68 -40.78 24.60
N ILE A 513 -29.01 -40.87 24.67
CA ILE A 513 -29.77 -42.04 24.19
C ILE A 513 -29.69 -42.13 22.67
N THR A 514 -29.86 -41.00 21.98
CA THR A 514 -29.69 -40.92 20.52
C THR A 514 -28.27 -41.29 20.10
N ALA A 515 -27.24 -40.81 20.80
CA ALA A 515 -25.86 -41.16 20.52
C ALA A 515 -25.58 -42.66 20.69
N GLU A 516 -26.13 -43.28 21.74
CA GLU A 516 -26.00 -44.72 21.98
C GLU A 516 -26.66 -45.53 20.85
N LYS A 517 -27.87 -45.16 20.44
CA LYS A 517 -28.58 -45.81 19.33
C LYS A 517 -27.80 -45.69 18.02
N LEU A 518 -27.36 -44.49 17.67
CA LEU A 518 -26.62 -44.18 16.44
C LEU A 518 -25.30 -44.98 16.34
N LEU A 519 -24.48 -44.96 17.40
CA LEU A 519 -23.23 -45.73 17.45
C LEU A 519 -23.47 -47.24 17.48
N HIS A 520 -24.51 -47.69 18.16
CA HIS A 520 -24.83 -49.11 18.27
C HIS A 520 -25.31 -49.69 16.94
N ASP A 521 -26.18 -48.97 16.23
CA ASP A 521 -26.69 -49.38 14.91
C ASP A 521 -25.56 -49.39 13.88
N PHE A 522 -24.65 -48.40 13.92
CA PHE A 522 -23.47 -48.36 13.07
C PHE A 522 -22.47 -49.49 13.35
N CYS A 523 -22.17 -49.78 14.63
CA CYS A 523 -21.15 -50.76 14.98
C CYS A 523 -21.62 -52.22 14.88
N LYS A 524 -22.94 -52.51 14.96
CA LYS A 524 -23.47 -53.87 14.73
C LYS A 524 -23.46 -54.29 13.25
N GLY A 525 -23.43 -53.35 12.31
CA GLY A 525 -23.35 -53.60 10.88
C GLY A 525 -21.92 -53.74 10.35
N ARG A 526 -21.17 -54.77 10.78
CA ARG A 526 -19.82 -55.19 10.31
C ARG A 526 -18.66 -54.15 10.23
N ASP A 527 -18.87 -52.85 10.42
CA ASP A 527 -17.83 -51.79 10.28
C ASP A 527 -17.36 -51.15 11.61
N GLY A 528 -17.92 -51.54 12.76
CA GLY A 528 -17.55 -50.97 14.07
C GLY A 528 -16.30 -51.61 14.68
N LYS A 529 -15.21 -50.83 14.85
CA LYS A 529 -14.04 -51.22 15.65
C LYS A 529 -14.08 -50.53 17.02
N ASP A 530 -13.41 -51.13 18.00
CA ASP A 530 -13.17 -50.48 19.29
C ASP A 530 -12.45 -49.13 19.06
N GLY A 531 -13.06 -48.05 19.56
CA GLY A 531 -12.64 -46.68 19.31
C GLY A 531 -13.40 -45.91 18.24
N THR A 532 -14.45 -46.49 17.66
CA THR A 532 -15.41 -45.72 16.85
C THR A 532 -16.15 -44.72 17.73
N PHE A 533 -16.23 -43.46 17.31
CA PHE A 533 -16.78 -42.38 18.13
C PHE A 533 -17.70 -41.39 17.42
N LEU A 534 -18.43 -40.60 18.21
CA LEU A 534 -19.03 -39.33 17.79
C LEU A 534 -18.88 -38.31 18.91
N VAL A 535 -18.88 -37.03 18.54
CA VAL A 535 -18.90 -35.92 19.49
C VAL A 535 -20.23 -35.17 19.38
N ARG A 536 -20.78 -34.80 20.54
CA ARG A 536 -22.06 -34.08 20.65
C ARG A 536 -22.02 -33.04 21.74
N GLU A 537 -22.94 -32.09 21.69
CA GLU A 537 -23.18 -31.16 22.79
C GLU A 537 -23.81 -31.88 24.00
N SER A 538 -23.49 -31.39 25.19
CA SER A 538 -23.99 -31.95 26.45
C SER A 538 -25.22 -31.18 26.94
N LYS A 539 -26.40 -31.82 26.93
CA LYS A 539 -27.63 -31.24 27.50
C LYS A 539 -27.58 -31.00 29.01
N ALA A 540 -26.67 -31.69 29.71
CA ALA A 540 -26.59 -31.59 31.17
C ALA A 540 -25.84 -30.34 31.66
N PHE A 541 -25.03 -29.70 30.80
CA PHE A 541 -24.21 -28.55 31.18
C PHE A 541 -23.96 -27.62 29.99
N ILE A 542 -24.40 -26.37 30.09
CA ILE A 542 -24.21 -25.32 29.08
C ILE A 542 -22.72 -25.21 28.71
N ARG A 543 -22.41 -25.16 27.39
CA ARG A 543 -21.06 -25.09 26.79
C ARG A 543 -20.09 -26.25 27.10
N ASN A 544 -20.59 -27.45 27.39
CA ASN A 544 -19.75 -28.65 27.50
C ASN A 544 -20.08 -29.68 26.41
N TYR A 545 -19.07 -30.46 26.00
CA TYR A 545 -19.23 -31.49 24.97
C TYR A 545 -19.11 -32.90 25.57
N SER A 546 -19.57 -33.90 24.83
CA SER A 546 -19.44 -35.31 25.20
C SER A 546 -18.98 -36.11 23.99
N ILE A 547 -17.97 -36.96 24.19
CA ILE A 547 -17.56 -37.96 23.22
C ILE A 547 -18.17 -39.30 23.62
N SER A 548 -18.87 -39.93 22.67
CA SER A 548 -19.47 -41.26 22.82
C SER A 548 -18.61 -42.25 22.03
N LEU A 549 -18.16 -43.32 22.67
CA LEU A 549 -17.15 -44.27 22.17
C LEU A 549 -17.67 -45.71 22.22
N TRP A 550 -17.43 -46.48 21.17
CA TRP A 550 -17.64 -47.92 21.17
C TRP A 550 -16.42 -48.66 21.75
N THR A 551 -16.63 -49.46 22.81
CA THR A 551 -15.57 -50.21 23.50
C THR A 551 -16.09 -51.57 23.97
N SER A 552 -15.49 -52.66 23.49
CA SER A 552 -15.75 -54.04 23.94
C SER A 552 -17.25 -54.40 23.98
N GLY A 553 -17.99 -54.01 22.94
CA GLY A 553 -19.41 -54.32 22.78
C GLY A 553 -20.37 -53.42 23.57
N ARG A 554 -19.88 -52.33 24.19
CA ARG A 554 -20.68 -51.33 24.90
C ARG A 554 -20.29 -49.91 24.48
N ILE A 555 -21.17 -48.95 24.72
CA ILE A 555 -20.91 -47.53 24.45
C ILE A 555 -20.59 -46.82 25.77
N GLN A 556 -19.45 -46.14 25.79
CA GLN A 556 -18.99 -45.33 26.91
C GLN A 556 -19.01 -43.84 26.54
N HIS A 557 -19.22 -42.97 27.51
CA HIS A 557 -19.34 -41.53 27.29
C HIS A 557 -18.36 -40.80 28.19
N TYR A 558 -17.57 -39.91 27.60
CA TYR A 558 -16.61 -39.07 28.32
C TYR A 558 -16.95 -37.61 28.09
N LYS A 559 -16.81 -36.81 29.15
CA LYS A 559 -17.02 -35.36 29.08
C LYS A 559 -15.77 -34.71 28.52
N ILE A 560 -15.93 -33.87 27.51
CA ILE A 560 -14.87 -32.96 27.09
C ILE A 560 -15.13 -31.63 27.79
N PHE A 561 -14.18 -31.25 28.64
CA PHE A 561 -14.20 -29.97 29.34
C PHE A 561 -13.71 -28.86 28.43
N CYS A 562 -14.27 -27.67 28.64
CA CYS A 562 -13.90 -26.45 27.94
C CYS A 562 -13.73 -25.34 28.97
N SER A 563 -12.60 -24.61 28.93
CA SER A 563 -12.36 -23.44 29.78
C SER A 563 -11.69 -22.33 28.98
N SER A 564 -12.09 -21.07 29.24
CA SER A 564 -11.46 -19.87 28.66
C SER A 564 -10.65 -19.13 29.73
N GLU A 565 -9.37 -18.86 29.45
CA GLU A 565 -8.51 -18.00 30.25
C GLU A 565 -7.92 -16.93 29.32
N ASN A 566 -8.05 -15.64 29.68
CA ASN A 566 -7.58 -14.49 28.88
C ASN A 566 -8.05 -14.46 27.41
N GLY A 567 -9.25 -14.97 27.13
CA GLY A 567 -9.80 -15.04 25.76
C GLY A 567 -9.30 -16.21 24.93
N GLN A 568 -8.41 -17.06 25.46
CA GLN A 568 -8.00 -18.31 24.80
C GLN A 568 -8.80 -19.50 25.34
N TRP A 569 -9.44 -20.23 24.43
CA TRP A 569 -10.19 -21.44 24.75
C TRP A 569 -9.26 -22.65 24.86
N SER A 570 -9.55 -23.53 25.82
CA SER A 570 -8.85 -24.81 26.00
C SER A 570 -9.84 -25.95 26.20
N PHE A 571 -9.61 -27.05 25.49
CA PHE A 571 -10.41 -28.27 25.49
C PHE A 571 -9.61 -29.44 26.05
N TYR A 572 -10.22 -30.28 26.89
CA TYR A 572 -9.51 -31.41 27.48
C TYR A 572 -10.44 -32.54 27.96
N LEU A 573 -9.96 -33.79 27.84
CA LEU A 573 -10.55 -34.96 28.50
C LEU A 573 -9.95 -35.20 29.88
N THR A 574 -8.67 -34.85 30.06
CA THR A 574 -7.93 -34.99 31.32
C THR A 574 -7.28 -33.67 31.69
N ILE A 575 -7.23 -33.31 32.97
CA ILE A 575 -6.70 -32.01 33.44
C ILE A 575 -5.22 -31.82 33.03
N LYS A 576 -4.48 -32.92 32.83
CA LYS A 576 -3.06 -32.92 32.45
C LYS A 576 -2.81 -32.49 31.00
N GLN A 577 -3.83 -32.56 30.13
CA GLN A 577 -3.61 -32.37 28.69
C GLN A 577 -4.71 -31.50 28.07
N ARG A 578 -4.32 -30.26 27.72
CA ARG A 578 -5.19 -29.22 27.18
C ARG A 578 -4.85 -28.95 25.71
N PHE A 579 -5.89 -28.68 24.93
CA PHE A 579 -5.80 -28.45 23.50
C PHE A 579 -6.47 -27.12 23.13
N PRO A 580 -5.94 -26.38 22.14
CA PRO A 580 -6.49 -25.07 21.75
C PRO A 580 -7.82 -25.18 20.98
N SER A 581 -8.18 -26.37 20.48
CA SER A 581 -9.44 -26.62 19.77
C SER A 581 -9.92 -28.06 19.93
N MET A 582 -11.20 -28.30 19.67
CA MET A 582 -11.78 -29.65 19.66
C MET A 582 -11.16 -30.53 18.56
N CYS A 583 -10.87 -29.99 17.37
CA CYS A 583 -10.18 -30.73 16.31
C CYS A 583 -8.77 -31.16 16.73
N ALA A 584 -8.03 -30.30 17.44
CA ALA A 584 -6.71 -30.63 17.96
C ALA A 584 -6.77 -31.76 19.00
N LEU A 585 -7.78 -31.72 19.89
CA LEU A 585 -8.04 -32.77 20.87
C LEU A 585 -8.33 -34.12 20.18
N ILE A 586 -9.24 -34.14 19.20
CA ILE A 586 -9.62 -35.36 18.50
C ILE A 586 -8.43 -35.92 17.69
N LYS A 587 -7.72 -35.07 16.95
CA LYS A 587 -6.51 -35.46 16.20
C LYS A 587 -5.41 -36.02 17.10
N TYR A 588 -5.28 -35.51 18.32
CA TYR A 588 -4.31 -36.04 19.26
C TYR A 588 -4.68 -37.46 19.73
N TYR A 589 -5.96 -37.70 20.07
CA TYR A 589 -6.41 -39.01 20.57
C TYR A 589 -6.70 -40.06 19.49
N THR A 590 -6.65 -39.71 18.21
CA THR A 590 -6.53 -40.71 17.13
C THR A 590 -5.12 -41.31 17.07
N GLN A 591 -4.11 -40.57 17.50
CA GLN A 591 -2.70 -41.00 17.47
C GLN A 591 -2.21 -41.52 18.84
N ASN A 592 -2.82 -41.07 19.94
CA ASN A 592 -2.40 -41.35 21.32
C ASN A 592 -3.50 -42.02 22.15
N LEU A 593 -3.13 -42.81 23.16
CA LEU A 593 -4.08 -43.53 24.01
C LEU A 593 -4.79 -42.57 24.99
N ILE A 594 -6.12 -42.69 25.08
CA ILE A 594 -6.89 -42.07 26.16
C ILE A 594 -6.65 -42.92 27.42
N THR A 595 -5.99 -42.35 28.43
CA THR A 595 -5.76 -42.99 29.73
C THR A 595 -6.67 -42.33 30.77
N TYR A 596 -7.87 -42.89 30.95
CA TYR A 596 -8.86 -42.35 31.89
C TYR A 596 -9.67 -43.50 32.50
N ASP A 597 -9.65 -43.64 33.83
CA ASP A 597 -10.43 -44.61 34.61
C ASP A 597 -10.58 -46.02 33.98
N ARG A 598 -9.44 -46.72 33.82
CA ARG A 598 -9.30 -48.06 33.21
C ARG A 598 -9.61 -48.16 31.70
N LEU A 599 -9.93 -47.05 31.01
CA LEU A 599 -9.90 -46.97 29.55
C LEU A 599 -8.45 -46.88 29.07
N ASN A 600 -8.08 -47.73 28.10
CA ASN A 600 -6.81 -47.68 27.41
C ASN A 600 -7.01 -47.91 25.90
N LEU A 601 -7.41 -46.86 25.20
CA LEU A 601 -7.92 -46.99 23.84
C LEU A 601 -7.68 -45.72 23.00
N ARG A 602 -7.48 -45.88 21.67
CA ARG A 602 -7.31 -44.79 20.69
C ARG A 602 -8.59 -44.57 19.88
N LEU A 603 -8.80 -43.36 19.39
CA LEU A 603 -9.87 -43.07 18.44
C LEU A 603 -9.50 -43.68 17.07
N ASN A 604 -10.24 -44.69 16.62
CA ASN A 604 -9.88 -45.50 15.44
C ASN A 604 -10.79 -45.25 14.22
N GLY A 605 -11.94 -44.61 14.40
CA GLY A 605 -12.90 -44.25 13.35
C GLY A 605 -14.03 -43.41 13.93
N PHE A 606 -14.88 -42.80 13.10
CA PHE A 606 -16.00 -41.99 13.58
C PHE A 606 -17.29 -42.37 12.86
N LEU A 607 -18.43 -42.13 13.53
CA LEU A 607 -19.74 -42.21 12.90
C LEU A 607 -19.98 -40.90 12.12
N PRO A 608 -20.02 -40.90 10.78
CA PRO A 608 -20.41 -39.72 10.02
C PRO A 608 -21.87 -39.34 10.32
N ARG A 609 -22.16 -38.05 10.42
CA ARG A 609 -23.53 -37.54 10.64
C ARG A 609 -24.45 -37.94 9.48
N LEU A 610 -25.43 -38.80 9.74
CA LEU A 610 -26.33 -39.41 8.75
C LEU A 610 -27.29 -38.45 8.03
N ASN A 611 -27.43 -37.20 8.51
CA ASN A 611 -28.21 -36.13 7.87
C ASN A 611 -27.30 -34.98 7.44
N PHE A 612 -26.39 -35.24 6.50
CA PHE A 612 -25.83 -34.19 5.64
C PHE A 612 -26.93 -33.85 4.62
N VAL A 613 -27.65 -32.75 4.86
CA VAL A 613 -28.87 -32.40 4.14
C VAL A 613 -28.53 -32.20 2.64
N PRO A 614 -29.26 -32.82 1.69
CA PRO A 614 -29.07 -32.59 0.26
C PRO A 614 -29.24 -31.10 -0.07
N SER A 615 -28.58 -30.63 -1.12
CA SER A 615 -28.43 -29.25 -1.60
C SER A 615 -29.73 -28.43 -1.80
N HIS A 616 -30.90 -28.92 -1.40
CA HIS A 616 -32.22 -28.30 -1.49
C HIS A 616 -32.66 -27.53 -0.23
N GLN A 617 -31.82 -27.42 0.80
CA GLN A 617 -32.07 -26.58 1.99
C GLN A 617 -30.89 -25.68 2.38
N ILE A 618 -29.98 -25.43 1.45
CA ILE A 618 -28.92 -24.45 1.66
C ILE A 618 -29.45 -23.10 1.20
N GLY A 619 -29.49 -22.10 2.08
CA GLY A 619 -30.18 -20.82 1.87
C GLY A 619 -29.72 -19.96 0.68
N TRP A 620 -28.78 -20.42 -0.13
CA TRP A 620 -28.37 -19.78 -1.38
C TRP A 620 -28.75 -20.56 -2.64
N PHE A 621 -29.25 -21.79 -2.55
CA PHE A 621 -29.58 -22.61 -3.73
C PHE A 621 -31.06 -22.58 -4.07
N TYR A 622 -31.37 -22.38 -5.35
CA TYR A 622 -32.73 -22.34 -5.89
C TYR A 622 -32.86 -23.32 -7.05
N SER A 623 -33.75 -24.31 -6.93
CA SER A 623 -34.04 -25.27 -8.00
C SER A 623 -34.94 -24.70 -9.10
N ASN A 624 -35.67 -23.61 -8.82
CA ASN A 624 -36.60 -22.99 -9.74
C ASN A 624 -36.69 -21.47 -9.47
N LEU A 625 -35.74 -20.72 -10.02
CA LEU A 625 -35.69 -19.26 -9.92
C LEU A 625 -35.20 -18.70 -11.26
N SER A 626 -35.99 -17.82 -11.87
CA SER A 626 -35.61 -17.18 -13.14
C SER A 626 -34.49 -16.16 -12.94
N GLN A 627 -33.87 -15.73 -14.04
CA GLN A 627 -32.87 -14.67 -13.98
C GLN A 627 -33.45 -13.35 -13.44
N ALA A 628 -34.62 -12.94 -13.93
CA ALA A 628 -35.26 -11.70 -13.50
C ALA A 628 -35.65 -11.71 -12.01
N GLU A 629 -36.10 -12.86 -11.49
CA GLU A 629 -36.39 -13.01 -10.05
C GLU A 629 -35.10 -13.00 -9.21
N ALA A 630 -34.01 -13.60 -9.71
CA ALA A 630 -32.71 -13.53 -9.06
C ALA A 630 -32.17 -12.09 -9.00
N GLU A 631 -32.28 -11.34 -10.10
CA GLU A 631 -31.91 -9.92 -10.17
C GLU A 631 -32.76 -9.10 -9.19
N ASP A 632 -34.08 -9.26 -9.17
CA ASP A 632 -34.97 -8.58 -8.21
C ASP A 632 -34.59 -8.91 -6.75
N TYR A 633 -34.33 -10.18 -6.44
CA TYR A 633 -33.95 -10.59 -5.09
C TYR A 633 -32.62 -9.99 -4.67
N LEU A 634 -31.62 -10.00 -5.55
CA LEU A 634 -30.29 -9.45 -5.28
C LEU A 634 -30.30 -7.92 -5.23
N LEU A 635 -31.04 -7.26 -6.11
CA LEU A 635 -31.18 -5.79 -6.14
C LEU A 635 -31.91 -5.23 -4.90
N ARG A 636 -32.74 -6.04 -4.24
CA ARG A 636 -33.37 -5.70 -2.95
C ARG A 636 -32.43 -5.84 -1.75
N ILE A 637 -31.33 -6.57 -1.87
CA ILE A 637 -30.30 -6.68 -0.82
C ILE A 637 -29.25 -5.59 -1.06
N PRO A 638 -29.17 -4.51 -0.27
CA PRO A 638 -28.27 -3.38 -0.52
C PRO A 638 -26.82 -3.70 -0.09
N ARG A 639 -26.30 -4.87 -0.46
CA ARG A 639 -24.96 -5.35 -0.08
C ARG A 639 -24.30 -6.06 -1.25
N ASP A 640 -23.08 -5.66 -1.56
CA ASP A 640 -22.25 -6.35 -2.55
C ASP A 640 -21.72 -7.67 -1.98
N GLY A 641 -21.61 -8.69 -2.83
CA GLY A 641 -21.34 -10.07 -2.42
C GLY A 641 -22.58 -10.82 -1.94
N ALA A 642 -23.77 -10.22 -2.04
CA ALA A 642 -25.01 -10.98 -1.99
C ALA A 642 -25.07 -11.92 -3.19
N PHE A 643 -25.39 -13.19 -2.96
CA PHE A 643 -25.35 -14.20 -4.00
C PHE A 643 -26.40 -15.29 -3.81
N LEU A 644 -26.71 -15.97 -4.92
CA LEU A 644 -27.49 -17.20 -4.96
C LEU A 644 -27.03 -18.06 -6.15
N ILE A 645 -27.26 -19.37 -6.08
CA ILE A 645 -27.06 -20.31 -7.18
C ILE A 645 -28.43 -20.83 -7.60
N ARG A 646 -28.74 -20.73 -8.88
CA ARG A 646 -30.01 -21.20 -9.47
C ARG A 646 -29.77 -22.31 -10.49
N GLN A 647 -30.59 -23.35 -10.46
CA GLN A 647 -30.59 -24.39 -11.49
C GLN A 647 -31.22 -23.87 -12.78
N ARG A 648 -30.64 -24.19 -13.93
CA ARG A 648 -31.22 -23.86 -15.25
C ARG A 648 -32.18 -24.95 -15.72
N GLU A 649 -32.96 -24.66 -16.76
CA GLU A 649 -33.85 -25.64 -17.40
C GLU A 649 -33.07 -26.84 -17.97
N GLU A 650 -31.83 -26.60 -18.40
CA GLU A 650 -30.90 -27.63 -18.86
C GLU A 650 -30.38 -28.46 -17.66
N PRO A 651 -30.50 -29.81 -17.71
CA PRO A 651 -29.93 -30.67 -16.69
C PRO A 651 -28.42 -30.40 -16.54
N ASN A 652 -27.92 -30.48 -15.31
CA ASN A 652 -26.51 -30.30 -14.97
C ASN A 652 -25.92 -28.91 -15.25
N HIS A 653 -26.76 -27.90 -15.52
CA HIS A 653 -26.35 -26.50 -15.67
C HIS A 653 -26.96 -25.63 -14.55
N PHE A 654 -26.12 -24.77 -13.98
CA PHE A 654 -26.47 -23.86 -12.90
C PHE A 654 -25.93 -22.46 -13.20
N THR A 655 -26.41 -21.47 -12.46
CA THR A 655 -25.94 -20.09 -12.57
C THR A 655 -25.72 -19.50 -11.19
N LEU A 656 -24.51 -19.06 -10.92
CA LEU A 656 -24.20 -18.23 -9.77
C LEU A 656 -24.55 -16.77 -10.11
N SER A 657 -25.48 -16.19 -9.37
CA SER A 657 -25.90 -14.79 -9.49
C SER A 657 -25.38 -14.03 -8.29
N ILE A 658 -24.66 -12.92 -8.49
CA ILE A 658 -24.01 -12.14 -7.44
C ILE A 658 -24.20 -10.65 -7.66
N ARG A 659 -24.42 -9.90 -6.59
CA ARG A 659 -24.51 -8.44 -6.62
C ARG A 659 -23.16 -7.77 -6.42
N PHE A 660 -22.87 -6.75 -7.23
CA PHE A 660 -21.69 -5.90 -7.10
C PHE A 660 -21.95 -4.48 -7.66
N LEU A 661 -21.51 -3.42 -6.99
CA LEU A 661 -21.66 -2.01 -7.41
C LEU A 661 -23.09 -1.60 -7.84
N ARG A 662 -24.10 -2.18 -7.17
CA ARG A 662 -25.55 -2.02 -7.47
C ARG A 662 -26.04 -2.70 -8.75
N ASP A 663 -25.24 -3.56 -9.37
CA ASP A 663 -25.63 -4.41 -10.49
C ASP A 663 -25.58 -5.90 -10.10
N VAL A 664 -26.16 -6.77 -10.94
CA VAL A 664 -26.19 -8.22 -10.74
C VAL A 664 -25.52 -8.92 -11.90
N GLU A 665 -24.50 -9.72 -11.61
CA GLU A 665 -23.76 -10.49 -12.59
C GLU A 665 -24.09 -11.99 -12.47
N HIS A 666 -24.03 -12.71 -13.59
CA HIS A 666 -24.42 -14.11 -13.72
C HIS A 666 -23.30 -14.97 -14.33
N TYR A 667 -22.88 -16.02 -13.63
CA TYR A 667 -21.81 -16.91 -14.05
C TYR A 667 -22.32 -18.33 -14.24
N LEU A 668 -22.02 -18.92 -15.40
CA LEU A 668 -22.43 -20.28 -15.74
C LEU A 668 -21.59 -21.31 -14.96
N ILE A 669 -22.29 -22.33 -14.45
CA ILE A 669 -21.70 -23.52 -13.87
C ILE A 669 -22.27 -24.72 -14.63
N TYR A 670 -21.43 -25.64 -15.08
CA TYR A 670 -21.88 -26.91 -15.67
C TYR A 670 -21.18 -28.08 -15.00
N GLN A 671 -21.88 -29.22 -14.93
CA GLN A 671 -21.33 -30.43 -14.34
C GLN A 671 -20.65 -31.29 -15.42
N ASN A 672 -19.37 -31.58 -15.25
CA ASN A 672 -18.58 -32.45 -16.13
C ASN A 672 -17.89 -33.55 -15.30
N ASN A 673 -18.10 -34.82 -15.64
CA ASN A 673 -17.47 -35.99 -14.99
C ASN A 673 -17.49 -35.95 -13.45
N SER A 674 -18.67 -35.68 -12.87
CA SER A 674 -18.89 -35.55 -11.41
C SER A 674 -18.23 -34.34 -10.73
N LYS A 675 -17.69 -33.38 -11.49
CA LYS A 675 -17.20 -32.09 -10.99
C LYS A 675 -18.05 -30.93 -11.50
N TYR A 676 -18.09 -29.83 -10.76
CA TYR A 676 -18.73 -28.58 -11.15
C TYR A 676 -17.67 -27.61 -11.68
N VAL A 677 -17.85 -27.17 -12.93
CA VAL A 677 -16.95 -26.23 -13.58
C VAL A 677 -17.60 -24.86 -13.62
N LEU A 678 -16.93 -23.86 -13.04
CA LEU A 678 -17.35 -22.46 -13.07
C LEU A 678 -16.51 -21.68 -14.08
N ALA A 679 -17.19 -21.01 -15.02
CA ALA A 679 -16.59 -20.12 -16.02
C ALA A 679 -15.34 -20.71 -16.73
N ASP A 680 -15.40 -22.01 -17.06
CA ASP A 680 -14.34 -22.76 -17.77
C ASP A 680 -12.94 -22.79 -17.12
N ALA A 681 -12.77 -22.24 -15.91
CA ALA A 681 -11.47 -22.07 -15.26
C ALA A 681 -11.32 -22.77 -13.91
N TYR A 682 -12.43 -23.03 -13.20
CA TYR A 682 -12.39 -23.58 -11.84
C TYR A 682 -13.21 -24.86 -11.71
N GLU A 683 -12.57 -25.94 -11.25
CA GLU A 683 -13.22 -27.24 -11.01
C GLU A 683 -13.42 -27.49 -9.52
N PHE A 684 -14.63 -27.92 -9.14
CA PHE A 684 -15.00 -28.24 -7.76
C PHE A 684 -15.64 -29.61 -7.65
N GLY A 685 -15.46 -30.29 -6.52
CA GLY A 685 -16.11 -31.58 -6.23
C GLY A 685 -17.62 -31.44 -5.99
N SER A 686 -18.06 -30.28 -5.53
CA SER A 686 -19.45 -29.94 -5.23
C SER A 686 -19.72 -28.44 -5.38
N LEU A 687 -21.00 -28.02 -5.45
CA LEU A 687 -21.37 -26.60 -5.43
C LEU A 687 -21.03 -25.96 -4.07
N GLU A 688 -21.04 -26.75 -3.01
CA GLU A 688 -20.65 -26.35 -1.66
C GLU A 688 -19.16 -26.04 -1.57
N ASP A 689 -18.30 -26.84 -2.21
CA ASP A 689 -16.86 -26.57 -2.30
C ASP A 689 -16.57 -25.27 -3.07
N LEU A 690 -17.34 -25.01 -4.13
CA LEU A 690 -17.28 -23.76 -4.89
C LEU A 690 -17.63 -22.57 -3.99
N VAL A 691 -18.77 -22.63 -3.30
CA VAL A 691 -19.23 -21.55 -2.42
C VAL A 691 -18.25 -21.34 -1.25
N SER A 692 -17.73 -22.42 -0.68
CA SER A 692 -16.75 -22.39 0.42
C SER A 692 -15.44 -21.71 -0.02
N CYS A 693 -14.90 -22.10 -1.18
CA CYS A 693 -13.67 -21.51 -1.75
C CYS A 693 -13.79 -19.98 -1.90
N PHE A 694 -14.92 -19.50 -2.42
CA PHE A 694 -15.15 -18.09 -2.70
C PHE A 694 -15.83 -17.31 -1.56
N ARG A 695 -16.09 -17.96 -0.43
CA ARG A 695 -16.36 -17.28 0.85
C ARG A 695 -15.08 -16.72 1.46
N ASP A 696 -13.98 -17.43 1.30
CA ASP A 696 -12.68 -17.05 1.87
C ASP A 696 -11.81 -16.27 0.89
N LYS A 697 -11.98 -16.51 -0.42
CA LYS A 697 -11.30 -15.78 -1.49
C LYS A 697 -12.22 -14.74 -2.14
N VAL A 698 -11.66 -13.62 -2.57
CA VAL A 698 -12.42 -12.63 -3.37
C VAL A 698 -12.83 -13.30 -4.67
N PHE A 699 -14.14 -13.41 -4.88
CA PHE A 699 -14.74 -13.88 -6.12
C PHE A 699 -14.46 -12.80 -7.18
N TYR A 700 -13.62 -13.14 -8.16
CA TYR A 700 -13.37 -12.33 -9.35
C TYR A 700 -12.75 -10.95 -9.05
N GLY A 701 -11.97 -10.79 -7.97
CA GLY A 701 -11.35 -9.49 -7.62
C GLY A 701 -12.33 -8.42 -7.09
N LYS A 702 -13.64 -8.63 -7.26
CA LYS A 702 -14.73 -7.75 -6.86
C LYS A 702 -15.08 -7.87 -5.38
N THR A 703 -15.66 -9.00 -4.99
CA THR A 703 -16.19 -9.23 -3.64
C THR A 703 -16.19 -10.71 -3.30
N LYS A 704 -16.29 -11.08 -2.03
CA LYS A 704 -16.43 -12.49 -1.64
C LYS A 704 -17.91 -12.91 -1.80
N LEU A 705 -18.19 -14.21 -1.87
CA LEU A 705 -19.55 -14.72 -1.70
C LEU A 705 -19.97 -14.57 -0.24
N ARG A 706 -20.54 -13.40 0.11
CA ARG A 706 -20.77 -12.98 1.49
C ARG A 706 -22.16 -13.31 1.99
N TYR A 707 -23.19 -12.91 1.24
CA TYR A 707 -24.58 -12.93 1.73
C TYR A 707 -25.43 -13.90 0.92
N PRO A 708 -25.65 -15.15 1.40
CA PRO A 708 -26.56 -16.07 0.73
C PRO A 708 -27.97 -15.49 0.79
N VAL A 709 -28.55 -15.18 -0.37
CA VAL A 709 -29.87 -14.54 -0.44
C VAL A 709 -30.95 -15.60 -0.31
N THR A 710 -31.71 -15.53 0.79
CA THR A 710 -32.92 -16.32 1.04
C THR A 710 -34.19 -15.48 0.85
N PRO A 711 -35.36 -16.07 0.58
CA PRO A 711 -36.62 -15.33 0.55
C PRO A 711 -36.89 -14.56 1.86
N GLN A 712 -36.56 -15.15 3.01
CA GLN A 712 -36.71 -14.50 4.33
C GLN A 712 -35.73 -13.34 4.56
N LEU A 713 -34.63 -13.28 3.79
CA LEU A 713 -33.70 -12.14 3.81
C LEU A 713 -34.27 -11.00 2.97
N VAL A 714 -34.82 -11.29 1.80
CA VAL A 714 -35.46 -10.32 0.90
C VAL A 714 -36.64 -9.62 1.62
N ASP A 715 -37.47 -10.38 2.33
CA ASP A 715 -38.59 -9.83 3.11
C ASP A 715 -38.12 -8.89 4.25
N ARG A 716 -36.96 -9.18 4.87
CA ARG A 716 -36.38 -8.35 5.94
C ARG A 716 -35.85 -7.00 5.46
N PHE A 717 -35.36 -6.92 4.22
CA PHE A 717 -34.86 -5.66 3.65
C PHE A 717 -35.94 -4.78 3.02
N CYS A 718 -37.19 -5.25 2.91
CA CYS A 718 -38.32 -4.45 2.47
C CYS A 718 -38.72 -3.30 3.43
N MET A 719 -38.06 -3.16 4.59
CA MET A 719 -38.39 -2.21 5.66
C MET A 719 -37.41 -1.02 5.82
N VAL A 720 -36.37 -0.89 4.98
CA VAL A 720 -35.35 0.17 5.11
C VAL A 720 -35.43 1.16 3.94
N ARG A 721 -35.72 2.44 4.22
CA ARG A 721 -35.66 3.55 3.25
C ARG A 721 -34.59 4.58 3.62
N GLU A 722 -33.88 5.02 2.58
CA GLU A 722 -33.02 6.20 2.37
C GLU A 722 -31.97 6.59 3.44
N VAL A 723 -30.70 6.54 3.01
CA VAL A 723 -29.52 7.07 3.73
C VAL A 723 -29.51 8.60 3.63
N ALA A 724 -29.55 9.29 4.78
CA ALA A 724 -29.52 10.75 4.87
C ALA A 724 -28.14 11.33 4.51
N LYS A 725 -28.13 12.56 3.96
CA LYS A 725 -26.92 13.30 3.52
C LYS A 725 -25.90 13.61 4.64
N ASP A 726 -26.29 13.52 5.92
CA ASP A 726 -25.48 13.88 7.10
C ASP A 726 -25.14 12.65 7.96
N ASN A 727 -24.57 11.61 7.34
CA ASN A 727 -24.29 10.33 8.00
C ASN A 727 -22.84 10.27 8.54
N PRO A 728 -22.64 10.09 9.87
CA PRO A 728 -21.32 10.13 10.51
C PRO A 728 -20.40 8.94 10.19
N LEU A 729 -20.93 7.85 9.64
CA LEU A 729 -20.14 6.69 9.18
C LEU A 729 -19.85 6.73 7.67
N GLY A 730 -20.26 7.77 6.95
CA GLY A 730 -20.05 7.90 5.51
C GLY A 730 -20.54 6.67 4.72
N ASP A 731 -19.76 6.24 3.73
CA ASP A 731 -20.09 5.06 2.91
C ASP A 731 -20.12 3.75 3.72
N GLN A 732 -19.56 3.71 4.93
CA GLN A 732 -19.58 2.52 5.79
C GLN A 732 -20.88 2.35 6.58
N CYS A 733 -21.81 3.31 6.55
CA CYS A 733 -23.07 3.21 7.28
C CYS A 733 -24.02 2.21 6.63
N LYS A 734 -24.33 1.14 7.36
CA LYS A 734 -25.18 0.04 6.93
C LYS A 734 -26.67 0.31 7.19
N GLY A 735 -27.00 1.15 8.17
CA GLY A 735 -28.38 1.49 8.50
C GLY A 735 -28.49 2.53 9.61
N VAL A 736 -29.68 3.09 9.72
CA VAL A 736 -30.02 4.13 10.70
C VAL A 736 -31.22 3.64 11.49
N VAL A 737 -31.10 3.56 12.82
CA VAL A 737 -32.21 3.27 13.71
C VAL A 737 -32.66 4.56 14.37
N ASP A 738 -33.91 4.94 14.16
CA ASP A 738 -34.52 6.05 14.90
C ASP A 738 -34.70 5.64 16.36
N ILE A 739 -33.92 6.24 17.24
CA ILE A 739 -33.95 6.02 18.69
C ILE A 739 -34.64 7.18 19.40
N SER A 740 -35.48 7.98 18.72
CA SER A 740 -36.30 9.06 19.31
C SER A 740 -37.25 8.58 20.41
N LYS A 741 -37.56 7.28 20.46
CA LYS A 741 -38.34 6.64 21.54
C LYS A 741 -37.48 6.03 22.65
N CYS A 742 -36.16 5.99 22.48
CA CYS A 742 -35.20 5.61 23.50
C CYS A 742 -34.76 6.88 24.24
N THR A 743 -34.73 6.86 25.57
CA THR A 743 -34.25 7.97 26.37
C THR A 743 -32.74 8.11 26.20
N VAL A 744 -32.31 8.91 25.22
CA VAL A 744 -30.91 9.23 24.95
C VAL A 744 -30.73 10.72 25.20
N GLY A 745 -30.06 11.06 26.30
CA GLY A 745 -29.73 12.44 26.63
C GLY A 745 -28.70 13.00 25.67
N LYS A 746 -29.02 14.11 24.99
CA LYS A 746 -28.06 14.90 24.20
C LYS A 746 -27.03 15.58 25.13
N ILE A 747 -25.73 15.50 24.80
CA ILE A 747 -24.64 16.24 25.49
C ILE A 747 -23.62 16.77 24.46
N VAL A 748 -23.30 18.06 24.54
CA VAL A 748 -22.19 18.76 23.85
C VAL A 748 -21.47 19.64 24.88
N LEU A 749 -20.14 19.69 24.82
CA LEU A 749 -19.24 20.42 25.74
C LEU A 749 -18.52 21.58 25.01
N PRO A 750 -18.40 22.78 25.61
CA PRO A 750 -17.26 23.68 25.39
C PRO A 750 -16.55 24.07 26.71
N LEU A 751 -15.22 24.24 26.65
CA LEU A 751 -14.36 24.81 27.70
C LEU A 751 -13.47 25.90 27.07
N THR A 752 -13.49 27.12 27.59
CA THR A 752 -12.56 28.21 27.23
C THR A 752 -11.43 28.30 28.24
N PHE A 753 -10.19 28.65 27.84
CA PHE A 753 -9.28 29.56 28.56
C PHE A 753 -8.06 29.99 27.70
N HIS A 754 -7.42 31.08 28.13
CA HIS A 754 -6.39 31.91 27.48
C HIS A 754 -5.02 31.23 27.28
N PHE A 755 -4.40 31.42 26.10
CA PHE A 755 -3.05 32.02 25.89
C PHE A 755 -2.78 32.31 24.39
N ILE A 756 -2.25 33.51 24.14
CA ILE A 756 -1.46 34.11 23.03
C ILE A 756 -1.35 33.37 21.65
N TYR A 757 -1.98 34.02 20.63
CA TYR A 757 -1.92 33.99 19.13
C TYR A 757 -1.57 32.67 18.38
N TYR A 758 -2.40 32.10 17.48
CA TYR A 758 -3.14 32.66 16.33
C TYR A 758 -4.60 32.16 16.24
N SER A 759 -5.48 32.89 15.55
CA SER A 759 -6.93 32.62 15.57
C SER A 759 -7.38 31.58 14.54
N ILE A 760 -8.48 30.88 14.86
CA ILE A 760 -9.36 30.23 13.91
C ILE A 760 -10.54 31.18 13.69
N LEU A 761 -10.71 31.69 12.47
CA LEU A 761 -11.94 32.32 12.03
C LEU A 761 -12.83 31.27 11.35
N HIS A 762 -14.06 31.12 11.83
CA HIS A 762 -15.09 30.38 11.10
C HIS A 762 -15.38 31.10 9.77
N PHE A 763 -15.57 30.31 8.72
CA PHE A 763 -15.75 30.72 7.31
C PHE A 763 -16.92 31.70 7.04
N TYR A 764 -17.73 32.03 8.04
CA TYR A 764 -18.89 32.91 7.91
C TYR A 764 -18.56 34.41 8.02
N ASP A 765 -17.33 34.78 8.40
CA ASP A 765 -16.91 36.16 8.52
C ASP A 765 -15.93 36.52 7.37
N LEU A 766 -16.50 36.89 6.23
CA LEU A 766 -15.77 37.51 5.09
C LEU A 766 -15.51 38.99 5.37
N SER A 767 -15.24 39.39 6.62
CA SER A 767 -14.84 40.76 6.90
C SER A 767 -13.46 41.03 6.30
N GLU A 768 -13.29 42.21 5.72
CA GLU A 768 -12.05 42.70 5.11
C GLU A 768 -10.89 42.87 6.14
N ASN A 769 -11.18 42.72 7.44
CA ASN A 769 -10.24 42.92 8.55
C ASN A 769 -9.69 41.59 9.10
N TYR A 770 -8.98 40.81 8.29
CA TYR A 770 -8.24 39.63 8.77
C TYR A 770 -6.75 39.95 8.96
N ASN A 771 -6.11 39.33 9.94
CA ASN A 771 -4.67 39.47 10.16
C ASN A 771 -3.92 38.35 9.41
N TYR A 772 -2.87 38.69 8.65
CA TYR A 772 -2.10 37.74 7.83
C TYR A 772 -1.47 36.60 8.66
N LYS A 773 -1.35 36.82 9.96
CA LYS A 773 -0.92 35.86 10.98
C LYS A 773 -1.93 34.76 11.31
N GLU A 774 -3.20 34.92 10.92
CA GLU A 774 -4.28 33.98 11.24
C GLU A 774 -4.31 32.80 10.27
N VAL A 775 -4.71 31.63 10.77
CA VAL A 775 -4.78 30.39 9.97
C VAL A 775 -6.22 29.90 9.95
N ARG A 776 -6.84 29.83 8.77
CA ARG A 776 -8.16 29.22 8.61
C ARG A 776 -8.02 27.72 8.43
N SER A 777 -8.81 26.92 9.14
CA SER A 777 -8.89 25.47 8.95
C SER A 777 -10.29 25.10 8.49
N ILE A 778 -10.41 24.38 7.38
CA ILE A 778 -11.70 24.00 6.79
C ILE A 778 -11.73 22.52 6.38
N PRO A 779 -12.85 21.81 6.54
CA PRO A 779 -12.98 20.46 6.02
C PRO A 779 -13.17 20.47 4.49
N ASP A 780 -12.76 19.40 3.81
CA ASP A 780 -12.76 19.27 2.35
C ASP A 780 -14.14 19.49 1.71
N ASN A 781 -15.19 19.03 2.37
CA ASN A 781 -16.57 19.19 1.91
C ASN A 781 -17.07 20.65 1.89
N MET A 782 -16.36 21.56 2.56
CA MET A 782 -16.66 23.00 2.58
C MET A 782 -15.87 23.79 1.53
N VAL A 783 -14.94 23.16 0.82
CA VAL A 783 -14.19 23.80 -0.28
C VAL A 783 -15.16 24.04 -1.46
N PRO A 784 -15.25 25.27 -2.00
CA PRO A 784 -16.13 25.56 -3.13
C PRO A 784 -15.87 24.64 -4.32
N LYS A 785 -16.94 24.10 -4.90
CA LYS A 785 -16.89 23.32 -6.14
C LYS A 785 -17.10 24.24 -7.36
N GLU A 786 -16.34 24.01 -8.42
CA GLU A 786 -16.48 24.75 -9.68
C GLU A 786 -17.88 24.54 -10.30
N GLY A 787 -18.48 25.58 -10.89
CA GLY A 787 -19.68 25.44 -11.74
C GLY A 787 -20.83 26.45 -11.54
N ASN A 788 -20.83 27.31 -10.51
CA ASN A 788 -21.90 28.29 -10.26
C ASN A 788 -21.33 29.72 -10.11
N GLU A 789 -22.03 30.75 -10.58
CA GLU A 789 -21.56 32.16 -10.48
C GLU A 789 -21.28 32.59 -9.03
N SER A 790 -22.11 32.15 -8.06
CA SER A 790 -21.90 32.40 -6.63
C SER A 790 -20.70 31.68 -6.01
N THR A 791 -20.13 30.67 -6.69
CA THR A 791 -18.90 29.99 -6.27
C THR A 791 -17.64 30.64 -6.85
N VAL A 792 -17.75 31.42 -7.92
CA VAL A 792 -16.61 32.16 -8.52
C VAL A 792 -16.15 33.30 -7.60
N GLU A 793 -17.06 34.18 -7.16
CA GLU A 793 -16.71 35.29 -6.25
C GLU A 793 -16.08 34.79 -4.93
N LYS A 794 -16.62 33.69 -4.39
CA LYS A 794 -16.06 33.03 -3.21
C LYS A 794 -14.66 32.45 -3.48
N SER A 795 -14.43 31.90 -4.67
CA SER A 795 -13.14 31.31 -5.05
C SER A 795 -12.04 32.37 -5.18
N ASP A 796 -12.37 33.49 -5.83
CA ASP A 796 -11.44 34.63 -5.96
C ASP A 796 -11.11 35.24 -4.60
N SER A 797 -12.10 35.36 -3.70
CA SER A 797 -11.89 35.83 -2.33
C SER A 797 -10.96 34.92 -1.52
N ILE A 798 -11.09 33.58 -1.66
CA ILE A 798 -10.19 32.63 -1.00
C ILE A 798 -8.77 32.72 -1.55
N LEU A 799 -8.62 32.87 -2.87
CA LEU A 799 -7.32 33.03 -3.50
C LEU A 799 -6.63 34.32 -3.02
N GLU A 800 -7.38 35.43 -2.92
CA GLU A 800 -6.89 36.70 -2.38
C GLU A 800 -6.43 36.56 -0.93
N TYR A 801 -7.25 35.93 -0.08
CA TYR A 801 -6.88 35.61 1.30
C TYR A 801 -5.56 34.82 1.36
N ASN A 802 -5.43 33.80 0.52
CA ASN A 802 -4.27 32.90 0.48
C ASN A 802 -2.99 33.50 -0.13
N ARG A 803 -3.04 34.75 -0.62
CA ARG A 803 -1.82 35.50 -0.97
C ARG A 803 -1.11 36.00 0.28
N LYS A 804 -1.86 36.35 1.33
CA LYS A 804 -1.31 36.96 2.57
C LYS A 804 -1.36 36.04 3.78
N ALA A 805 -2.39 35.21 3.90
CA ALA A 805 -2.63 34.36 5.06
C ALA A 805 -2.65 32.86 4.72
N LEU A 806 -2.72 32.00 5.73
CA LEU A 806 -2.68 30.55 5.55
C LEU A 806 -4.07 29.89 5.69
N THR A 807 -4.31 28.89 4.86
CA THR A 807 -5.46 27.98 4.93
C THR A 807 -4.98 26.53 5.04
N ARG A 808 -5.54 25.81 6.01
CA ARG A 808 -5.46 24.36 6.16
C ARG A 808 -6.76 23.72 5.69
N VAL A 809 -6.66 22.73 4.82
CA VAL A 809 -7.81 21.89 4.41
C VAL A 809 -7.58 20.48 4.95
N TYR A 810 -8.61 19.81 5.47
CA TYR A 810 -8.49 18.46 6.02
C TYR A 810 -9.68 17.57 5.63
N PRO A 811 -9.54 16.23 5.62
CA PRO A 811 -10.61 15.30 5.27
C PRO A 811 -11.81 15.42 6.22
N CYS A 812 -13.03 15.38 5.70
CA CYS A 812 -14.24 15.38 6.52
C CYS A 812 -14.39 14.09 7.34
N SER A 813 -15.11 14.18 8.45
CA SER A 813 -15.28 13.08 9.41
C SER A 813 -15.98 11.83 8.84
N GLY A 814 -16.66 11.94 7.69
CA GLY A 814 -17.28 10.80 7.01
C GLY A 814 -16.28 9.80 6.42
N ARG A 815 -15.00 10.17 6.28
CA ARG A 815 -13.92 9.34 5.72
C ARG A 815 -13.27 8.46 6.77
N VAL A 816 -14.08 7.62 7.43
CA VAL A 816 -13.65 6.75 8.54
C VAL A 816 -12.62 5.70 8.11
N ASP A 817 -12.57 5.36 6.81
CA ASP A 817 -11.58 4.48 6.17
C ASP A 817 -10.23 5.16 5.90
N SER A 818 -10.09 6.44 6.26
CA SER A 818 -8.94 7.28 5.95
C SER A 818 -8.73 7.56 4.45
N SER A 819 -9.76 7.43 3.61
CA SER A 819 -9.69 7.85 2.20
C SER A 819 -9.36 9.34 2.06
N ASN A 820 -8.63 9.73 1.01
CA ASN A 820 -8.34 11.13 0.73
C ASN A 820 -9.34 11.77 -0.24
N PHE A 821 -9.44 13.10 -0.16
CA PHE A 821 -10.14 13.94 -1.13
C PHE A 821 -9.19 14.41 -2.22
N ASP A 822 -9.72 14.93 -3.34
CA ASP A 822 -8.90 15.55 -4.38
C ASP A 822 -8.27 16.86 -3.87
N PRO A 823 -6.94 16.96 -3.77
CA PRO A 823 -6.29 18.17 -3.28
C PRO A 823 -6.27 19.31 -4.31
N CYS A 824 -6.45 19.03 -5.60
CA CYS A 824 -6.28 20.02 -6.67
C CYS A 824 -7.21 21.23 -6.57
N PRO A 825 -8.52 21.09 -6.27
CA PRO A 825 -9.40 22.23 -6.03
C PRO A 825 -8.89 23.16 -4.92
N SER A 826 -8.37 22.58 -3.84
CA SER A 826 -7.81 23.36 -2.73
C SER A 826 -6.51 24.07 -3.14
N TRP A 827 -5.62 23.40 -3.86
CA TRP A 827 -4.40 24.01 -4.38
C TRP A 827 -4.67 25.14 -5.37
N ARG A 828 -5.69 25.03 -6.24
CA ARG A 828 -6.11 26.10 -7.17
C ARG A 828 -6.59 27.35 -6.47
N LEU A 829 -7.19 27.20 -5.29
CA LEU A 829 -7.59 28.30 -4.42
C LEU A 829 -6.41 28.86 -3.61
N GLY A 830 -5.19 28.33 -3.80
CA GLY A 830 -4.01 28.76 -3.07
C GLY A 830 -3.96 28.23 -1.63
N CYS A 831 -4.77 27.27 -1.22
CA CYS A 831 -4.65 26.70 0.12
C CYS A 831 -3.27 26.05 0.29
N GLN A 832 -2.56 26.40 1.36
CA GLN A 832 -1.16 26.02 1.58
C GLN A 832 -1.06 24.64 2.22
N MET A 833 -1.85 24.39 3.27
CA MET A 833 -1.78 23.17 4.06
C MET A 833 -2.95 22.23 3.73
N VAL A 834 -2.91 21.59 2.56
CA VAL A 834 -3.92 20.61 2.15
C VAL A 834 -3.55 19.25 2.75
N ALA A 835 -4.08 18.96 3.93
CA ALA A 835 -3.71 17.82 4.75
C ALA A 835 -4.38 16.53 4.26
N LEU A 836 -3.57 15.48 4.06
CA LEU A 836 -4.01 14.15 3.61
C LEU A 836 -3.63 13.06 4.63
N ASN A 837 -4.35 11.94 4.60
CA ASN A 837 -4.03 10.71 5.33
C ASN A 837 -2.89 9.97 4.61
N PHE A 838 -1.67 10.09 5.14
CA PHE A 838 -0.44 9.55 4.52
C PHE A 838 -0.36 8.01 4.52
N GLN A 839 -1.07 7.37 5.45
CA GLN A 839 -1.17 5.92 5.54
C GLN A 839 -2.00 5.30 4.39
N THR A 840 -2.74 6.12 3.64
CA THR A 840 -3.63 5.66 2.58
C THR A 840 -2.95 5.79 1.21
N ALA A 841 -2.71 4.65 0.56
CA ALA A 841 -2.07 4.55 -0.75
C ALA A 841 -3.01 4.81 -1.94
N ASP A 842 -3.76 5.91 -1.90
CA ASP A 842 -4.71 6.26 -2.96
C ASP A 842 -4.11 7.19 -4.03
N LYS A 843 -4.92 7.48 -5.05
CA LYS A 843 -4.56 8.38 -6.14
C LYS A 843 -4.14 9.76 -5.65
N PHE A 844 -4.79 10.29 -4.62
CA PHE A 844 -4.57 11.65 -4.16
C PHE A 844 -3.28 11.79 -3.36
N MET A 845 -2.91 10.77 -2.59
CA MET A 845 -1.60 10.69 -1.97
C MET A 845 -0.46 10.57 -3.01
N GLN A 846 -0.72 9.89 -4.13
CA GLN A 846 0.23 9.82 -5.26
C GLN A 846 0.40 11.17 -5.98
N LEU A 847 -0.69 11.95 -6.16
CA LEU A 847 -0.60 13.34 -6.65
C LEU A 847 0.18 14.23 -5.67
N ASN A 848 -0.05 14.08 -4.37
CA ASN A 848 0.69 14.82 -3.34
C ASN A 848 2.19 14.50 -3.39
N SER A 849 2.56 13.22 -3.45
CA SER A 849 3.97 12.81 -3.61
C SER A 849 4.58 13.39 -4.89
N ALA A 850 3.83 13.45 -6.00
CA ALA A 850 4.29 14.02 -7.26
C ALA A 850 4.48 15.55 -7.20
N LEU A 851 3.57 16.29 -6.57
CA LEU A 851 3.72 17.74 -6.40
C LEU A 851 4.97 18.05 -5.55
N PHE A 852 5.11 17.37 -4.42
CA PHE A 852 6.18 17.62 -3.46
C PHE A 852 7.51 16.94 -3.81
N SER A 853 7.60 16.22 -4.93
CA SER A 853 8.90 15.83 -5.50
C SER A 853 9.62 17.00 -6.18
N LEU A 854 8.90 18.09 -6.48
CA LEU A 854 9.50 19.34 -6.93
C LEU A 854 10.34 19.98 -5.81
N ASN A 855 11.30 20.82 -6.20
CA ASN A 855 12.13 21.59 -5.30
C ASN A 855 12.87 20.70 -4.29
N GLY A 856 13.43 19.60 -4.79
CA GLY A 856 14.25 18.66 -4.02
C GLY A 856 13.57 17.96 -2.87
N GLY A 857 12.25 17.75 -2.92
CA GLY A 857 11.56 16.98 -1.88
C GLY A 857 11.43 17.72 -0.55
N THR A 858 11.65 19.03 -0.53
CA THR A 858 11.73 19.84 0.71
C THR A 858 10.41 19.94 1.47
N GLY A 859 9.29 19.61 0.82
CA GLY A 859 7.94 19.78 1.35
C GLY A 859 7.35 21.18 1.14
N TYR A 860 8.08 22.07 0.46
CA TYR A 860 7.63 23.42 0.10
C TYR A 860 7.77 23.63 -1.41
N VAL A 861 6.67 23.96 -2.07
CA VAL A 861 6.65 24.26 -3.52
C VAL A 861 6.09 25.66 -3.71
N LEU A 862 6.89 26.54 -4.34
CA LEU A 862 6.49 27.91 -4.61
C LEU A 862 5.32 27.94 -5.60
N LYS A 863 4.25 28.64 -5.25
CA LYS A 863 3.08 28.81 -6.13
C LYS A 863 3.45 29.60 -7.39
N PRO A 864 2.76 29.38 -8.52
CA PRO A 864 2.89 30.18 -9.73
C PRO A 864 2.71 31.67 -9.46
N GLU A 865 3.38 32.50 -10.25
CA GLU A 865 3.38 33.96 -10.06
C GLU A 865 1.97 34.57 -10.11
N TRP A 866 1.11 34.10 -11.01
CA TRP A 866 -0.29 34.55 -11.14
C TRP A 866 -1.17 34.25 -9.92
N MET A 867 -0.81 33.26 -9.11
CA MET A 867 -1.50 32.99 -7.85
C MET A 867 -1.06 33.94 -6.74
N ARG A 868 0.17 34.47 -6.84
CA ARG A 868 0.79 35.34 -5.83
C ARG A 868 0.59 36.82 -6.14
N ASP A 869 0.47 37.17 -7.41
CA ASP A 869 0.32 38.55 -7.90
C ASP A 869 -0.87 38.63 -8.89
N PRO A 870 -1.94 39.38 -8.57
CA PRO A 870 -3.12 39.53 -9.44
C PRO A 870 -2.82 40.17 -10.79
N THR A 871 -1.70 40.89 -10.94
CA THR A 871 -1.33 41.56 -12.18
C THR A 871 -0.77 40.59 -13.23
N LYS A 872 -0.39 39.38 -12.81
CA LYS A 872 0.27 38.38 -13.66
C LYS A 872 -0.75 37.47 -14.32
N LYS A 873 -0.47 37.12 -15.58
CA LYS A 873 -1.38 36.28 -16.38
C LYS A 873 -1.08 34.80 -16.17
N LYS A 874 -2.13 33.98 -16.25
CA LYS A 874 -2.00 32.52 -16.32
C LYS A 874 -1.13 32.11 -17.52
N PRO A 875 -0.36 31.00 -17.41
CA PRO A 875 0.43 30.48 -18.52
C PRO A 875 -0.44 30.11 -19.73
N ALA A 876 0.20 30.04 -20.91
CA ALA A 876 -0.48 29.62 -22.13
C ALA A 876 -0.92 28.16 -22.06
N LYS A 877 -2.07 27.85 -22.67
CA LYS A 877 -2.57 26.48 -22.81
C LYS A 877 -1.61 25.66 -23.69
N GLN A 878 -1.44 24.40 -23.36
CA GLN A 878 -0.58 23.49 -24.12
C GLN A 878 -1.32 22.19 -24.47
N THR A 879 -0.86 21.53 -25.52
CA THR A 879 -1.30 20.18 -25.89
C THR A 879 -0.14 19.21 -25.71
N ILE A 880 -0.40 18.09 -25.04
CA ILE A 880 0.58 17.04 -24.81
C ILE A 880 0.12 15.79 -25.53
N ARG A 881 1.00 15.20 -26.33
CA ARG A 881 0.78 13.92 -27.00
C ARG A 881 1.65 12.86 -26.35
N ILE A 882 1.03 11.76 -25.90
CA ILE A 882 1.69 10.64 -25.23
C ILE A 882 1.39 9.37 -26.00
N ARG A 883 2.43 8.59 -26.30
CA ARG A 883 2.29 7.24 -26.82
C ARG A 883 3.06 6.28 -25.92
N VAL A 884 2.39 5.30 -25.33
CA VAL A 884 3.06 4.20 -24.63
C VAL A 884 3.51 3.18 -25.66
N MET A 885 4.76 2.73 -25.59
CA MET A 885 5.37 1.88 -26.62
C MET A 885 5.69 0.48 -26.12
N ALA A 886 6.16 0.36 -24.88
CA ALA A 886 6.61 -0.90 -24.29
C ALA A 886 6.81 -0.76 -22.77
N ALA A 887 7.08 -1.87 -22.07
CA ALA A 887 7.51 -1.87 -20.67
C ALA A 887 8.65 -2.88 -20.42
N ARG A 888 9.29 -2.78 -19.26
CA ARG A 888 10.21 -3.80 -18.71
C ARG A 888 9.94 -4.04 -17.22
N HIS A 889 10.13 -5.28 -16.78
CA HIS A 889 10.04 -5.73 -15.37
C HIS A 889 8.77 -5.26 -14.65
N LEU A 890 7.60 -5.48 -15.24
CA LEU A 890 6.34 -5.22 -14.53
C LEU A 890 6.20 -6.23 -13.36
N PRO A 891 5.69 -5.76 -12.20
CA PRO A 891 5.58 -6.62 -11.02
C PRO A 891 4.64 -7.81 -11.31
N SER A 892 4.99 -8.98 -10.76
CA SER A 892 4.23 -10.22 -10.90
C SER A 892 3.59 -10.59 -9.55
N PRO A 893 2.27 -10.83 -9.49
CA PRO A 893 1.56 -11.33 -8.32
C PRO A 893 1.53 -12.88 -8.28
N ASP A 894 2.68 -13.53 -8.49
CA ASP A 894 2.88 -14.99 -8.54
C ASP A 894 2.36 -15.71 -9.81
N HIS A 895 2.06 -14.97 -10.87
CA HIS A 895 1.77 -15.51 -12.21
C HIS A 895 2.17 -14.52 -13.32
N ILE A 896 2.12 -14.98 -14.57
CA ILE A 896 2.44 -14.15 -15.74
C ILE A 896 1.25 -13.23 -16.01
N VAL A 897 1.49 -11.92 -15.97
CA VAL A 897 0.44 -10.92 -16.08
C VAL A 897 0.12 -10.59 -17.52
N SER A 898 -1.12 -10.14 -17.74
CA SER A 898 -1.58 -9.55 -19.00
C SER A 898 -1.76 -8.04 -18.82
N PRO A 899 -0.69 -7.22 -18.94
CA PRO A 899 -0.74 -5.85 -18.52
C PRO A 899 -1.30 -4.94 -19.60
N PHE A 900 -1.96 -3.87 -19.14
CA PHE A 900 -2.32 -2.72 -19.95
C PHE A 900 -2.00 -1.42 -19.20
N VAL A 901 -1.86 -0.33 -19.95
CA VAL A 901 -1.50 0.98 -19.38
C VAL A 901 -2.63 1.98 -19.57
N GLN A 902 -3.06 2.55 -18.46
CA GLN A 902 -3.95 3.70 -18.42
C GLN A 902 -3.14 4.98 -18.24
N VAL A 903 -3.28 5.91 -19.18
CA VAL A 903 -2.67 7.24 -19.12
C VAL A 903 -3.74 8.27 -18.77
N GLU A 904 -3.55 8.99 -17.67
CA GLU A 904 -4.47 10.01 -17.18
C GLU A 904 -3.76 11.37 -17.12
N LEU A 905 -4.45 12.43 -17.54
CA LEU A 905 -4.04 13.81 -17.27
C LEU A 905 -4.96 14.39 -16.20
N TRP A 906 -4.57 14.41 -14.93
CA TRP A 906 -5.39 15.02 -13.88
C TRP A 906 -5.26 16.55 -13.89
N PRO A 907 -6.34 17.33 -13.74
CA PRO A 907 -7.73 16.98 -13.39
C PRO A 907 -8.65 16.57 -14.57
N TYR A 908 -8.14 16.49 -15.79
CA TYR A 908 -8.94 16.27 -16.99
C TYR A 908 -9.33 14.79 -17.15
N THR A 909 -10.63 14.52 -17.29
CA THR A 909 -11.14 13.15 -17.41
C THR A 909 -10.87 12.57 -18.80
N GLY A 910 -10.26 11.39 -18.85
CA GLY A 910 -10.00 10.65 -20.08
C GLY A 910 -8.85 9.67 -19.94
N GLY A 911 -9.09 8.55 -19.24
CA GLY A 911 -8.19 7.39 -19.29
C GLY A 911 -8.55 6.55 -20.51
N GLN A 912 -7.58 6.24 -21.35
CA GLN A 912 -7.71 5.19 -22.38
C GLN A 912 -6.68 4.10 -22.05
N ALA A 913 -7.12 2.85 -22.07
CA ALA A 913 -6.27 1.67 -21.92
C ALA A 913 -5.60 1.34 -23.26
N ASP A 914 -4.39 0.79 -23.19
CA ASP A 914 -3.70 0.18 -24.34
C ASP A 914 -4.04 -1.32 -24.45
N ASP A 915 -3.73 -1.95 -25.58
CA ASP A 915 -4.00 -3.37 -25.83
C ASP A 915 -3.32 -4.32 -24.81
N TYR A 916 -3.85 -5.53 -24.63
CA TYR A 916 -3.33 -6.51 -23.67
C TYR A 916 -2.16 -7.35 -24.25
N LYS A 917 -1.27 -7.83 -23.37
CA LYS A 917 -0.14 -8.72 -23.74
C LYS A 917 0.14 -9.74 -22.64
N ASP A 918 0.20 -11.04 -22.92
CA ASP A 918 0.54 -12.07 -21.91
C ASP A 918 2.06 -12.13 -21.63
N ASN A 919 2.63 -11.02 -21.15
CA ASN A 919 4.06 -10.86 -20.88
C ASN A 919 4.28 -9.60 -20.04
N GLY A 920 4.71 -9.74 -18.78
CA GLY A 920 5.07 -8.58 -17.95
C GLY A 920 6.57 -8.26 -17.92
N LEU A 921 7.45 -9.15 -18.41
CA LEU A 921 8.89 -8.90 -18.41
C LEU A 921 9.30 -7.84 -19.43
N ASN A 922 8.78 -7.91 -20.65
CA ASN A 922 9.19 -7.03 -21.75
C ASN A 922 8.10 -6.77 -22.81
N PRO A 923 6.83 -6.44 -22.46
CA PRO A 923 5.74 -6.23 -23.43
C PRO A 923 5.98 -5.04 -24.36
N VAL A 924 5.33 -5.09 -25.53
CA VAL A 924 5.38 -4.05 -26.58
C VAL A 924 3.97 -3.75 -27.11
N TRP A 925 3.61 -2.47 -27.17
CA TRP A 925 2.33 -1.94 -27.63
C TRP A 925 2.50 -1.03 -28.85
N LEU A 926 3.07 -1.57 -29.93
CA LEU A 926 3.26 -0.85 -31.19
C LEU A 926 2.23 -1.28 -32.24
N GLY A 927 1.69 -0.33 -33.01
CA GLY A 927 0.76 -0.60 -34.12
C GLY A 927 -0.20 0.54 -34.41
N GLN A 928 -1.03 0.39 -35.45
CA GLN A 928 -2.12 1.33 -35.80
C GLN A 928 -3.23 1.36 -34.73
N MET A 929 -3.36 0.28 -33.95
CA MET A 929 -4.36 0.16 -32.87
C MET A 929 -3.97 0.89 -31.58
N ASN A 930 -2.71 1.34 -31.46
CA ASN A 930 -2.27 2.18 -30.34
C ASN A 930 -1.80 3.57 -30.81
N PRO A 931 -2.73 4.49 -31.14
CA PRO A 931 -2.42 5.85 -31.56
C PRO A 931 -1.97 6.74 -30.37
N PRO A 932 -1.18 7.81 -30.62
CA PRO A 932 -0.83 8.77 -29.57
C PRO A 932 -2.05 9.45 -28.95
N LYS A 933 -2.14 9.43 -27.63
CA LYS A 933 -3.17 10.09 -26.83
C LYS A 933 -2.88 11.59 -26.74
N CYS A 934 -3.84 12.44 -27.09
CA CYS A 934 -3.70 13.90 -27.10
C CYS A 934 -4.48 14.53 -25.94
N PHE A 935 -3.78 15.23 -25.04
CA PHE A 935 -4.37 15.90 -23.90
C PHE A 935 -4.21 17.41 -24.01
N LYS A 936 -5.28 18.16 -23.72
CA LYS A 936 -5.25 19.63 -23.59
C LYS A 936 -5.02 19.98 -22.12
N VAL A 937 -4.04 20.82 -21.85
CA VAL A 937 -3.68 21.29 -20.51
C VAL A 937 -3.92 22.79 -20.44
N ASP A 938 -4.90 23.22 -19.65
CA ASP A 938 -5.13 24.65 -19.45
C ASP A 938 -4.25 25.23 -18.34
N GLU A 939 -3.98 24.46 -17.28
CA GLU A 939 -3.20 24.89 -16.11
C GLU A 939 -1.98 23.98 -15.87
N PRO A 940 -0.87 24.21 -16.59
CA PRO A 940 0.30 23.33 -16.56
C PRO A 940 1.00 23.24 -15.20
N ASP A 941 0.88 24.28 -14.35
CA ASP A 941 1.49 24.30 -13.02
C ASP A 941 0.77 23.41 -11.99
N LEU A 942 -0.49 23.02 -12.26
CA LEU A 942 -1.32 22.16 -11.38
C LEU A 942 -1.94 20.97 -12.13
N ALA A 943 -1.32 20.59 -13.25
CA ALA A 943 -1.69 19.40 -14.01
C ALA A 943 -0.68 18.28 -13.77
N PHE A 944 -1.18 17.05 -13.75
CA PHE A 944 -0.37 15.85 -13.48
C PHE A 944 -0.58 14.82 -14.57
N LEU A 945 0.51 14.30 -15.12
CA LEU A 945 0.49 13.12 -15.99
C LEU A 945 0.71 11.88 -15.14
N ARG A 946 -0.24 10.95 -15.22
CA ARG A 946 -0.25 9.72 -14.42
C ARG A 946 -0.34 8.52 -15.34
N PHE A 947 0.58 7.59 -15.16
CA PHE A 947 0.58 6.28 -15.78
C PHE A 947 0.17 5.27 -14.73
N VAL A 948 -0.81 4.42 -15.02
CA VAL A 948 -1.21 3.31 -14.15
C VAL A 948 -1.14 2.04 -14.97
N VAL A 949 -0.40 1.06 -14.47
CA VAL A 949 -0.31 -0.26 -15.07
C VAL A 949 -1.27 -1.16 -14.31
N PHE A 950 -2.17 -1.78 -15.05
CA PHE A 950 -3.09 -2.78 -14.55
C PHE A 950 -2.79 -4.12 -15.19
N GLU A 951 -3.22 -5.18 -14.54
CA GLU A 951 -3.42 -6.50 -15.12
C GLU A 951 -4.90 -6.67 -15.41
N GLU A 952 -5.23 -7.21 -16.58
CA GLU A 952 -6.54 -7.78 -16.81
C GLU A 952 -6.50 -9.25 -16.38
N ASP A 953 -7.34 -9.63 -15.40
CA ASP A 953 -7.46 -11.03 -15.04
C ASP A 953 -8.36 -11.81 -16.03
N THR A 954 -8.49 -13.12 -15.84
CA THR A 954 -9.34 -14.01 -16.67
C THR A 954 -10.82 -13.59 -16.75
N PHE A 955 -11.22 -12.57 -16.01
CA PHE A 955 -12.58 -12.09 -15.86
C PHE A 955 -12.76 -10.61 -16.23
N SER A 956 -11.75 -10.02 -16.88
CA SER A 956 -11.74 -8.62 -17.32
C SER A 956 -11.75 -7.59 -16.19
N ASP A 957 -11.33 -7.97 -14.97
CA ASP A 957 -11.18 -7.04 -13.86
C ASP A 957 -9.75 -6.46 -13.81
N ALA A 958 -9.66 -5.14 -13.75
CA ALA A 958 -8.40 -4.41 -13.74
C ALA A 958 -7.75 -4.42 -12.34
N LYS A 959 -6.66 -5.17 -12.17
CA LYS A 959 -5.88 -5.24 -10.93
C LYS A 959 -4.68 -4.30 -10.99
N PHE A 960 -4.53 -3.42 -10.00
CA PHE A 960 -3.40 -2.49 -9.94
C PHE A 960 -2.08 -3.24 -9.83
N LEU A 961 -1.13 -2.96 -10.74
CA LEU A 961 0.25 -3.44 -10.68
C LEU A 961 1.22 -2.35 -10.24
N ALA A 962 1.19 -1.20 -10.91
CA ALA A 962 2.14 -0.11 -10.68
C ALA A 962 1.59 1.25 -11.13
N GLN A 963 2.24 2.34 -10.72
CA GLN A 963 1.93 3.69 -11.20
C GLN A 963 3.16 4.59 -11.27
N ALA A 964 3.09 5.65 -12.07
CA ALA A 964 4.02 6.76 -12.00
C ALA A 964 3.27 8.07 -12.28
N THR A 965 3.47 9.07 -11.42
CA THR A 965 2.76 10.35 -11.48
C THR A 965 3.77 11.50 -11.50
N PHE A 966 3.62 12.44 -12.43
CA PHE A 966 4.53 13.57 -12.61
C PHE A 966 3.76 14.89 -12.78
N PRO A 967 4.16 15.99 -12.13
CA PRO A 967 3.74 17.32 -12.52
C PRO A 967 4.12 17.60 -13.98
N ILE A 968 3.21 18.18 -14.76
CA ILE A 968 3.43 18.47 -16.18
C ILE A 968 4.63 19.38 -16.42
N ARG A 969 4.91 20.30 -15.49
CA ARG A 969 6.08 21.18 -15.57
C ARG A 969 7.42 20.42 -15.47
N GLY A 970 7.40 19.23 -14.87
CA GLY A 970 8.60 18.43 -14.60
C GLY A 970 8.95 17.38 -15.66
N ILE A 971 8.14 17.19 -16.70
CA ILE A 971 8.37 16.15 -17.71
C ILE A 971 9.21 16.64 -18.90
N ARG A 972 10.01 15.73 -19.47
CA ARG A 972 10.84 15.93 -20.68
C ARG A 972 10.11 15.45 -21.94
N GLN A 973 10.51 15.97 -23.11
CA GLN A 973 10.01 15.55 -24.42
C GLN A 973 10.85 14.42 -25.05
N GLY A 974 10.33 13.75 -26.07
CA GLY A 974 10.99 12.65 -26.78
C GLY A 974 10.61 11.26 -26.25
N TYR A 975 11.45 10.28 -26.53
CA TYR A 975 11.32 8.88 -26.11
C TYR A 975 11.89 8.72 -24.70
N ARG A 976 11.04 8.50 -23.69
CA ARG A 976 11.41 8.54 -22.28
C ARG A 976 11.08 7.25 -21.57
N SER A 977 11.98 6.88 -20.65
CA SER A 977 11.67 5.90 -19.62
C SER A 977 10.71 6.52 -18.60
N VAL A 978 9.73 5.77 -18.16
CA VAL A 978 8.86 6.10 -17.04
C VAL A 978 9.13 5.07 -15.96
N PRO A 979 10.08 5.33 -15.02
CA PRO A 979 10.29 4.46 -13.88
C PRO A 979 9.00 4.34 -13.05
N LEU A 980 8.59 3.11 -12.79
CA LEU A 980 7.33 2.80 -12.12
C LEU A 980 7.51 2.71 -10.60
N LYS A 981 6.42 3.01 -9.90
CA LYS A 981 6.31 3.01 -8.44
C LYS A 981 5.15 2.14 -8.01
N ASN A 982 5.16 1.71 -6.75
CA ASN A 982 4.02 1.03 -6.15
C ASN A 982 2.92 2.03 -5.74
N ARG A 983 1.88 1.52 -5.05
CA ARG A 983 0.74 2.32 -4.56
C ARG A 983 1.13 3.43 -3.56
N PHE A 984 2.21 3.25 -2.80
CA PHE A 984 2.73 4.23 -1.84
C PHE A 984 3.73 5.22 -2.46
N SER A 985 3.88 5.21 -3.79
CA SER A 985 4.88 6.02 -4.53
C SER A 985 6.34 5.67 -4.20
N GLU A 986 6.60 4.45 -3.76
CA GLU A 986 7.94 3.88 -3.63
C GLU A 986 8.40 3.25 -4.95
N ASN A 987 9.66 3.41 -5.32
CA ASN A 987 10.20 2.93 -6.60
C ASN A 987 10.13 1.40 -6.70
N LEU A 988 9.79 0.89 -7.88
CA LEU A 988 9.92 -0.53 -8.23
C LEU A 988 11.24 -0.73 -8.98
N GLU A 989 12.06 -1.66 -8.51
CA GLU A 989 13.38 -1.94 -9.10
C GLU A 989 13.24 -2.37 -10.58
N LEU A 990 13.98 -1.71 -11.47
CA LEU A 990 14.00 -1.89 -12.94
C LEU A 990 12.66 -1.71 -13.70
N SER A 991 11.53 -1.62 -13.00
CA SER A 991 10.21 -1.53 -13.60
C SER A 991 10.02 -0.19 -14.31
N SER A 992 9.76 -0.21 -15.61
CA SER A 992 9.65 1.02 -16.40
C SER A 992 8.77 0.85 -17.64
N LEU A 993 8.13 1.95 -18.06
CA LEU A 993 7.54 2.06 -19.40
C LEU A 993 8.48 2.82 -20.34
N LEU A 994 8.39 2.55 -21.63
CA LEU A 994 8.93 3.42 -22.68
C LEU A 994 7.78 4.18 -23.34
N VAL A 995 7.86 5.50 -23.34
CA VAL A 995 6.82 6.38 -23.88
C VAL A 995 7.42 7.41 -24.84
N HIS A 996 6.65 7.90 -25.79
CA HIS A 996 6.99 9.07 -26.59
C HIS A 996 6.13 10.26 -26.18
N VAL A 997 6.79 11.38 -25.84
CA VAL A 997 6.18 12.61 -25.32
C VAL A 997 6.42 13.77 -26.27
N GLN A 998 5.36 14.43 -26.72
CA GLN A 998 5.45 15.66 -27.50
C GLN A 998 4.61 16.76 -26.84
N GLN A 999 5.21 17.93 -26.61
CA GLN A 999 4.52 19.11 -26.10
C GLN A 999 4.43 20.18 -27.18
N VAL A 1000 3.23 20.72 -27.38
CA VAL A 1000 2.96 21.78 -28.38
C VAL A 1000 2.21 22.91 -27.69
N GLU A 1001 2.81 24.10 -27.65
CA GLU A 1001 2.13 25.31 -27.20
C GLU A 1001 1.02 25.70 -28.18
N VAL A 1002 -0.16 26.03 -27.66
CA VAL A 1002 -1.25 26.54 -28.49
C VAL A 1002 -0.98 28.01 -28.80
N LYS A 1003 -0.23 28.29 -29.87
CA LYS A 1003 -0.10 29.67 -30.38
C LYS A 1003 -1.48 30.13 -30.86
N ARG A 1004 -1.95 31.31 -30.39
CA ARG A 1004 -3.13 31.97 -30.97
C ARG A 1004 -2.88 32.13 -32.47
N ALA A 1005 -3.65 31.45 -33.29
CA ALA A 1005 -3.46 31.45 -34.74
C ALA A 1005 -3.58 32.89 -35.27
N ASN A 1006 -2.47 33.43 -35.79
CA ASN A 1006 -2.58 34.43 -36.84
C ASN A 1006 -3.06 33.68 -38.09
N LYS A 1007 -4.14 34.16 -38.71
CA LYS A 1007 -4.86 33.56 -39.86
C LYS A 1007 -3.98 33.08 -41.03
N LYS A 1008 -2.70 33.45 -41.08
CA LYS A 1008 -1.72 33.04 -42.11
C LYS A 1008 -1.01 31.70 -41.85
N SER A 1009 -1.05 31.11 -40.65
CA SER A 1009 -0.32 29.85 -40.37
C SER A 1009 -1.16 28.58 -40.56
N PHE A 1010 -2.45 28.71 -40.87
CA PHE A 1010 -3.34 27.55 -41.08
C PHE A 1010 -3.12 26.92 -42.46
N GLU A 1011 -2.75 27.73 -43.46
CA GLU A 1011 -2.43 27.24 -44.81
C GLU A 1011 -1.08 26.50 -44.87
N SER A 1012 -0.09 26.92 -44.09
CA SER A 1012 1.20 26.22 -44.01
C SER A 1012 1.11 24.87 -43.28
N PHE A 1013 0.23 24.76 -42.26
CA PHE A 1013 0.05 23.53 -41.48
C PHE A 1013 -0.73 22.44 -42.25
N LEU A 1014 -1.67 22.84 -43.10
CA LEU A 1014 -2.39 21.92 -43.99
C LEU A 1014 -1.47 21.35 -45.09
N PHE A 1015 -0.47 22.11 -45.54
CA PHE A 1015 0.46 21.65 -46.57
C PHE A 1015 1.43 20.55 -46.06
N GLU A 1016 1.94 20.65 -44.83
CA GLU A 1016 2.82 19.64 -44.24
C GLU A 1016 2.11 18.31 -43.93
N THR A 1017 0.82 18.37 -43.58
CA THR A 1017 0.03 17.16 -43.24
C THR A 1017 -0.34 16.36 -44.50
N TYR A 1018 -0.46 17.01 -45.66
CA TYR A 1018 -0.75 16.35 -46.95
C TYR A 1018 0.50 15.81 -47.65
N SER A 1019 1.70 16.30 -47.35
CA SER A 1019 2.94 15.83 -47.99
C SER A 1019 3.51 14.51 -47.44
N GLN A 1020 3.02 14.00 -46.30
CA GLN A 1020 3.47 12.71 -45.73
C GLN A 1020 2.65 11.50 -46.20
N THR A 1021 1.62 11.68 -47.03
CA THR A 1021 0.74 10.60 -47.51
C THR A 1021 0.99 10.18 -48.97
N VAL A 1022 1.99 10.75 -49.65
CA VAL A 1022 2.18 10.55 -51.12
C VAL A 1022 3.57 10.01 -51.50
N TYR A 1023 4.38 9.52 -50.56
CA TYR A 1023 5.62 8.79 -50.87
C TYR A 1023 5.63 7.41 -50.22
N SER A 1024 4.70 6.56 -50.66
CA SER A 1024 4.77 5.11 -50.50
C SER A 1024 3.88 4.49 -51.58
N ASP A 1025 4.38 4.48 -52.81
CA ASP A 1025 4.08 3.50 -53.86
C ASP A 1025 5.41 2.99 -54.42
#